data_AF-A0A2Y9H2J6-F1
#
_entry.id   AF-A0A2Y9H2J6-F1
#
_cell.length_a   1.000
_cell.length_b   1.000
_cell.length_c   1.000
_cell.angle_alpha   90.00
_cell.angle_beta   90.00
_cell.angle_gamma   90.00
#
_symmetry.space_group_name_H-M   'P 1'
#
loop_
_entity.id
_entity.type
_entity.pdbx_description
1 polymer ?
#
loop_
_entity_poly.entity_id
_entity_poly.type
_entity_poly.pdbx_seq_one_letter_code
_entity_poly.pdbx_strand_id
1 'polypeptide(L)'
;MTHRDNVGPLGSLKFVTLLVALIPEFLFLGAGVQLQDNGYDGLLVAINPQVSEDQNLIANIKEMITEASFYLFNATKRRVFFRNIKILIPATWKANNYSKVKQELYEKANVIVTDWYGVHGDDPYTLQYRGCGKEGKYIHFTSNFLVNDDLTAGYGPRGRVFVHEWAHLRWGVFDEYNDEKPFYINGQNQIKVTRCSSDITGIFVCEKGPCPQENCIISKLFKEGCMFIYNSTQNATASIMFMQSLSSVAEFCNARTHNQEAPNLQNQMCSLRSAWDVIADSADFNHSCPMNETEFPPPPVFSLIQAGDKVVCLVLDVSSKMAEADRLLRLQQAAEFYLMQIVEIHTFVGIISFNSKGEIRAQLHQINSDDDRKLLVSHLPMTVSAEAETSICSGLKKGFEVVEKLNGKAYGSVMILVTSGNDEHVGNCLLTVLSSGSTIHSIALGSSVVKNLEELSRHTGGLKFFVPDKSNSNSMIDAFSRISSGTGDIFQQRIQPGLWTYTLNNTHHSLQALKVTVTSRASSSAMPPATVEAFVERDSTRFPQPVMIYANVRKGIYPILNATVTAAIEPEAADPVALDLFDNGAGADIIKNDGIYSRYFFSFAVNGRYSLKVHVSHSPSISGLAYSIPGSRAMYVPGYIANGSIQMNAPRKSAGRSEEEPKWGFSRVSSGGSFSVLGVPAGPHPDVFPPCKITDLHAVEVEEEVTLSWTAPGEDYDQGHANSYEIRISKSLQNIQDDFNNAILVNASKLNPQQAGTKEVFTFSPRLFTNGPDHQPDGETQESHRIYVAIRAIDRNSLKSAVSNIAQASLFIPPNSALILDRDNLILKGVLTAVGLIGIICLTIVVTHCILNRKKRADKKKNGTKLI
;
A
#
# COMPACT_ATOMS: atom_id res chain seq x y z
N MET A 1 -64.42 -44.77 1.02
CA MET A 1 -64.61 -45.90 0.08
C MET A 1 -63.22 -46.39 -0.32
N THR A 2 -62.74 -47.47 0.32
CA THR A 2 -62.74 -48.87 -0.19
C THR A 2 -61.68 -49.09 -1.28
N HIS A 3 -60.58 -49.79 -0.98
CA HIS A 3 -60.28 -51.20 -1.39
C HIS A 3 -60.16 -51.36 -2.93
N ARG A 4 -59.22 -52.10 -3.56
CA ARG A 4 -58.27 -53.18 -3.18
C ARG A 4 -57.30 -53.46 -4.38
N ASP A 5 -56.29 -54.36 -4.40
CA ASP A 5 -55.66 -55.30 -3.43
C ASP A 5 -54.16 -55.54 -3.80
N ASN A 6 -53.47 -56.43 -3.09
CA ASN A 6 -52.09 -56.91 -3.31
C ASN A 6 -51.94 -57.97 -4.41
N VAL A 7 -50.81 -57.97 -5.14
CA VAL A 7 -50.02 -59.17 -5.50
C VAL A 7 -48.51 -58.79 -5.64
N GLY A 8 -47.61 -59.56 -5.02
CA GLY A 8 -46.18 -59.63 -5.38
C GLY A 8 -45.79 -61.12 -5.55
N PRO A 9 -44.53 -61.56 -5.41
CA PRO A 9 -43.23 -60.86 -5.51
C PRO A 9 -42.25 -61.58 -6.48
N LEU A 10 -41.09 -60.98 -6.83
CA LEU A 10 -39.74 -61.59 -6.97
C LEU A 10 -38.79 -60.63 -7.69
N GLY A 11 -37.55 -60.45 -7.20
CA GLY A 11 -36.55 -59.70 -7.97
C GLY A 11 -35.34 -59.16 -7.19
N SER A 12 -34.45 -60.05 -6.73
CA SER A 12 -33.01 -59.78 -6.54
C SER A 12 -32.60 -58.47 -5.84
N LEU A 13 -32.32 -58.57 -4.54
CA LEU A 13 -31.66 -57.52 -3.76
C LEU A 13 -30.22 -57.30 -4.29
N LYS A 14 -30.01 -56.29 -5.13
CA LYS A 14 -28.66 -55.77 -5.43
C LYS A 14 -28.37 -54.56 -4.56
N PHE A 15 -27.22 -54.60 -3.89
CA PHE A 15 -26.62 -53.46 -3.20
C PHE A 15 -26.55 -52.27 -4.16
N VAL A 16 -27.28 -51.20 -3.86
CA VAL A 16 -26.96 -49.86 -4.38
C VAL A 16 -25.92 -49.28 -3.44
N THR A 17 -24.65 -49.57 -3.71
CA THR A 17 -23.54 -48.80 -3.18
C THR A 17 -23.71 -47.37 -3.66
N LEU A 18 -23.97 -46.45 -2.72
CA LEU A 18 -24.12 -45.03 -3.00
C LEU A 18 -22.77 -44.48 -3.48
N LEU A 19 -22.59 -44.45 -4.80
CA LEU A 19 -21.35 -44.02 -5.42
C LEU A 19 -21.34 -42.49 -5.44
N VAL A 20 -20.93 -41.90 -4.31
CA VAL A 20 -20.62 -40.47 -4.17
C VAL A 20 -19.34 -40.19 -4.96
N ALA A 21 -19.47 -40.17 -6.28
CA ALA A 21 -18.40 -39.77 -7.18
C ALA A 21 -18.25 -38.25 -7.14
N LEU A 22 -17.22 -37.81 -6.42
CA LEU A 22 -16.42 -36.64 -6.75
C LEU A 22 -17.22 -35.41 -7.17
N ILE A 23 -17.68 -34.65 -6.17
CA ILE A 23 -17.75 -33.19 -6.32
C ILE A 23 -16.38 -32.75 -6.85
N PRO A 24 -16.29 -31.95 -7.93
CA PRO A 24 -15.04 -31.32 -8.29
C PRO A 24 -14.75 -30.24 -7.25
N GLU A 25 -14.10 -30.65 -6.15
CA GLU A 25 -13.17 -29.78 -5.46
C GLU A 25 -12.22 -29.26 -6.53
N PHE A 26 -12.43 -28.01 -6.95
CA PHE A 26 -11.42 -27.26 -7.66
C PHE A 26 -10.22 -27.18 -6.72
N LEU A 27 -9.28 -28.11 -6.89
CA LEU A 27 -7.90 -27.95 -6.47
C LEU A 27 -7.38 -26.75 -7.26
N PHE A 28 -7.64 -25.55 -6.72
CA PHE A 28 -7.15 -24.29 -7.23
C PHE A 28 -5.63 -24.29 -7.04
N LEU A 29 -4.90 -24.93 -7.95
CA LEU A 29 -3.46 -24.75 -8.12
C LEU A 29 -3.23 -23.37 -8.76
N GLY A 30 -3.49 -22.33 -7.95
CA GLY A 30 -3.16 -20.94 -8.25
C GLY A 30 -1.88 -20.55 -7.51
N ALA A 31 -0.98 -19.85 -8.19
CA ALA A 31 0.26 -19.33 -7.62
C ALA A 31 -0.02 -18.16 -6.64
N GLY A 32 -0.34 -18.48 -5.39
CA GLY A 32 -0.59 -17.54 -4.30
C GLY A 32 -0.86 -18.27 -2.97
N VAL A 33 -0.85 -17.54 -1.85
CA VAL A 33 -1.12 -18.13 -0.52
C VAL A 33 -2.61 -18.44 -0.37
N GLN A 34 -2.91 -19.67 0.04
CA GLN A 34 -4.27 -20.15 0.25
C GLN A 34 -4.47 -20.63 1.67
N LEU A 35 -5.66 -20.41 2.20
CA LEU A 35 -6.10 -20.97 3.47
C LEU A 35 -6.98 -22.19 3.18
N GLN A 36 -6.54 -23.38 3.63
CA GLN A 36 -7.28 -24.63 3.50
C GLN A 36 -7.25 -25.34 4.86
N ASP A 37 -8.40 -25.74 5.41
CA ASP A 37 -8.50 -26.36 6.74
C ASP A 37 -7.68 -25.62 7.80
N ASN A 38 -7.91 -24.30 7.92
CA ASN A 38 -7.21 -23.38 8.84
C ASN A 38 -5.69 -23.22 8.65
N GLY A 39 -5.05 -23.97 7.74
CA GLY A 39 -3.63 -23.89 7.44
C GLY A 39 -3.35 -23.05 6.19
N TYR A 40 -2.44 -22.08 6.29
CA TYR A 40 -1.90 -21.36 5.14
C TYR A 40 -0.87 -22.22 4.39
N ASP A 41 -1.13 -22.43 3.10
CA ASP A 41 -0.26 -23.14 2.17
C ASP A 41 0.24 -22.22 1.06
N GLY A 42 1.46 -22.47 0.60
CA GLY A 42 2.03 -21.78 -0.57
C GLY A 42 2.79 -20.50 -0.25
N LEU A 43 3.03 -20.18 1.03
CA LEU A 43 3.87 -19.05 1.43
C LEU A 43 5.28 -19.19 0.83
N LEU A 44 5.68 -18.22 0.01
CA LEU A 44 6.98 -18.17 -0.64
C LEU A 44 7.88 -17.12 0.03
N VAL A 45 8.95 -17.60 0.67
CA VAL A 45 10.07 -16.79 1.13
C VAL A 45 11.17 -16.85 0.08
N ALA A 46 11.71 -15.73 -0.38
CA ALA A 46 12.82 -15.71 -1.33
C ALA A 46 14.00 -14.90 -0.82
N ILE A 47 15.18 -15.53 -0.83
CA ILE A 47 16.45 -14.88 -0.53
C ILE A 47 16.96 -14.23 -1.81
N ASN A 48 17.43 -12.98 -1.74
CA ASN A 48 17.98 -12.27 -2.89
C ASN A 48 19.34 -12.84 -3.29
N PRO A 49 19.67 -12.96 -4.59
CA PRO A 49 20.97 -13.50 -5.04
C PRO A 49 22.22 -12.76 -4.57
N GLN A 50 22.10 -11.52 -4.11
CA GLN A 50 23.22 -10.78 -3.50
C GLN A 50 23.50 -11.15 -2.04
N VAL A 51 22.54 -11.76 -1.33
CA VAL A 51 22.72 -12.18 0.06
C VAL A 51 23.80 -13.27 0.12
N SER A 52 24.81 -13.05 0.96
CA SER A 52 25.89 -14.03 1.16
C SER A 52 25.39 -15.31 1.85
N GLU A 53 25.98 -16.46 1.50
CA GLU A 53 25.62 -17.76 2.09
C GLU A 53 25.99 -17.82 3.57
N ASP A 54 24.97 -17.83 4.44
CA ASP A 54 25.09 -17.91 5.91
C ASP A 54 24.43 -19.21 6.43
N GLN A 55 25.11 -19.89 7.35
CA GLN A 55 24.69 -21.20 7.87
C GLN A 55 23.44 -21.13 8.75
N ASN A 56 23.21 -20.00 9.43
CA ASN A 56 22.12 -19.80 10.37
C ASN A 56 20.89 -19.18 9.69
N LEU A 57 21.04 -18.41 8.61
CA LEU A 57 19.93 -17.69 7.97
C LEU A 57 18.72 -18.58 7.64
N ILE A 58 18.92 -19.77 7.06
CA ILE A 58 17.82 -20.71 6.76
C ILE A 58 17.19 -21.26 8.05
N ALA A 59 17.97 -21.50 9.10
CA ALA A 59 17.46 -21.98 10.38
C ALA A 59 16.60 -20.91 11.06
N ASN A 60 17.09 -19.67 11.12
CA ASN A 60 16.43 -18.54 11.76
C ASN A 60 15.13 -18.16 11.02
N ILE A 61 15.08 -18.27 9.68
CA ILE A 61 13.83 -18.11 8.90
C ILE A 61 12.80 -19.19 9.31
N LYS A 62 13.22 -20.45 9.46
CA LYS A 62 12.32 -21.54 9.86
C LYS A 62 11.82 -21.36 11.30
N GLU A 63 12.70 -20.97 12.22
CA GLU A 63 12.35 -20.70 13.60
C GLU A 63 11.35 -19.54 13.70
N MET A 64 11.65 -18.40 13.07
CA MET A 64 10.76 -17.24 12.99
C MET A 64 9.35 -17.61 12.52
N ILE A 65 9.22 -18.37 11.43
CA ILE A 65 7.92 -18.76 10.87
C ILE A 65 7.22 -19.82 11.75
N THR A 66 7.99 -20.66 12.45
CA THR A 66 7.44 -21.64 13.41
C THR A 66 6.88 -20.94 14.65
N GLU A 67 7.61 -19.99 15.23
CA GLU A 67 7.13 -19.13 16.31
C GLU A 67 5.90 -18.31 15.87
N ALA A 68 5.98 -17.69 14.70
CA ALA A 68 4.88 -16.93 14.10
C ALA A 68 3.61 -17.77 13.92
N SER A 69 3.74 -19.04 13.52
CA SER A 69 2.59 -19.95 13.33
C SER A 69 1.80 -20.15 14.62
N PHE A 70 2.50 -20.41 15.73
CA PHE A 70 1.88 -20.56 17.05
C PHE A 70 1.31 -19.23 17.58
N TYR A 71 2.04 -18.13 17.40
CA TYR A 71 1.60 -16.80 17.85
C TYR A 71 0.36 -16.32 17.08
N LEU A 72 0.34 -16.47 15.74
CA LEU A 72 -0.79 -16.17 14.87
C LEU A 72 -2.03 -16.99 15.24
N PHE A 73 -1.86 -18.28 15.50
CA PHE A 73 -2.95 -19.17 15.91
C PHE A 73 -3.65 -18.66 17.17
N ASN A 74 -2.89 -18.27 18.19
CA ASN A 74 -3.45 -17.70 19.43
C ASN A 74 -4.10 -16.33 19.17
N ALA A 75 -3.39 -15.42 18.48
CA ALA A 75 -3.88 -14.08 18.17
C ALA A 75 -5.17 -14.06 17.33
N THR A 76 -5.38 -15.11 16.52
CA THR A 76 -6.58 -15.28 15.70
C THR A 76 -7.67 -16.11 16.36
N LYS A 77 -7.62 -16.29 17.69
CA LYS A 77 -8.61 -17.05 18.47
C LYS A 77 -8.69 -18.52 18.03
N ARG A 78 -7.53 -19.15 17.85
CA ARG A 78 -7.32 -20.56 17.47
C ARG A 78 -7.84 -20.90 16.06
N ARG A 79 -7.70 -19.96 15.11
CA ARG A 79 -8.30 -20.09 13.76
C ARG A 79 -7.33 -20.33 12.62
N VAL A 80 -6.19 -19.65 12.54
CA VAL A 80 -5.29 -19.80 11.38
C VAL A 80 -3.81 -19.94 11.76
N PHE A 81 -3.09 -20.77 11.02
CA PHE A 81 -1.68 -21.08 11.26
C PHE A 81 -0.92 -21.30 9.93
N PHE A 82 0.41 -21.27 9.95
CA PHE A 82 1.25 -21.55 8.78
C PHE A 82 1.51 -23.05 8.64
N ARG A 83 1.27 -23.62 7.45
CA ARG A 83 1.39 -25.05 7.16
C ARG A 83 2.46 -25.37 6.12
N ASN A 84 2.23 -25.14 4.82
CA ASN A 84 3.21 -25.51 3.77
C ASN A 84 3.99 -24.29 3.25
N ILE A 85 5.28 -24.22 3.59
CA ILE A 85 6.16 -23.07 3.33
C ILE A 85 7.25 -23.45 2.33
N LYS A 86 7.56 -22.54 1.40
CA LYS A 86 8.61 -22.68 0.40
C LYS A 86 9.68 -21.63 0.63
N ILE A 87 10.95 -22.04 0.68
CA ILE A 87 12.09 -21.13 0.76
C ILE A 87 12.89 -21.26 -0.53
N LEU A 88 12.91 -20.19 -1.32
CA LEU A 88 13.67 -20.04 -2.55
C LEU A 88 15.11 -19.61 -2.22
N ILE A 89 16.01 -20.57 -2.37
CA ILE A 89 17.46 -20.43 -2.24
C ILE A 89 18.02 -19.86 -3.56
N PRO A 90 18.95 -18.89 -3.52
CA PRO A 90 19.51 -18.32 -4.74
C PRO A 90 20.39 -19.32 -5.51
N ALA A 91 20.50 -19.12 -6.82
CA ALA A 91 21.46 -19.88 -7.64
C ALA A 91 22.93 -19.52 -7.37
N THR A 92 23.19 -18.40 -6.67
CA THR A 92 24.54 -17.98 -6.24
C THR A 92 25.07 -18.76 -5.04
N TRP A 93 24.19 -19.44 -4.29
CA TRP A 93 24.56 -20.31 -3.16
C TRP A 93 24.92 -21.71 -3.65
N LYS A 94 25.73 -22.44 -2.88
CA LYS A 94 26.16 -23.80 -3.26
C LYS A 94 24.98 -24.74 -3.42
N ALA A 95 24.96 -25.45 -4.55
CA ALA A 95 23.96 -26.49 -4.80
C ALA A 95 24.07 -27.61 -3.75
N ASN A 96 22.93 -27.97 -3.17
CA ASN A 96 22.80 -28.99 -2.13
C ASN A 96 21.62 -29.91 -2.51
N ASN A 97 21.14 -30.76 -1.58
CA ASN A 97 19.96 -31.61 -1.78
C ASN A 97 18.64 -30.80 -1.72
N TYR A 98 18.56 -29.71 -2.48
CA TYR A 98 17.38 -28.87 -2.64
C TYR A 98 16.51 -29.37 -3.80
N SER A 99 15.20 -29.13 -3.70
CA SER A 99 14.27 -29.46 -4.78
C SER A 99 14.33 -28.42 -5.91
N LYS A 100 14.08 -28.83 -7.16
CA LYS A 100 14.02 -27.89 -8.29
C LYS A 100 12.74 -27.05 -8.22
N VAL A 101 12.86 -25.76 -8.50
CA VAL A 101 11.74 -24.81 -8.69
C VAL A 101 10.75 -25.32 -9.74
N LYS A 102 9.46 -25.06 -9.53
CA LYS A 102 8.38 -25.30 -10.50
C LYS A 102 7.87 -23.99 -11.10
N GLN A 103 7.23 -23.15 -10.29
CA GLN A 103 6.59 -21.89 -10.69
C GLN A 103 6.93 -20.73 -9.73
N GLU A 104 7.77 -21.00 -8.73
CA GLU A 104 8.19 -20.05 -7.71
C GLU A 104 9.22 -19.05 -8.26
N LEU A 105 8.94 -17.76 -8.15
CA LEU A 105 9.76 -16.67 -8.69
C LEU A 105 10.07 -15.64 -7.60
N TYR A 106 11.24 -15.02 -7.67
CA TYR A 106 11.64 -13.99 -6.69
C TYR A 106 10.71 -12.76 -6.74
N GLU A 107 10.32 -12.31 -7.95
CA GLU A 107 9.35 -11.21 -8.15
C GLU A 107 7.94 -11.49 -7.57
N LYS A 108 7.66 -12.74 -7.16
CA LYS A 108 6.37 -13.19 -6.62
C LYS A 108 6.42 -13.68 -5.18
N ALA A 109 7.56 -13.53 -4.50
CA ALA A 109 7.69 -13.95 -3.12
C ALA A 109 6.84 -13.07 -2.20
N ASN A 110 6.17 -13.70 -1.23
CA ASN A 110 5.41 -13.01 -0.20
C ASN A 110 6.33 -12.38 0.84
N VAL A 111 7.52 -12.96 1.01
CA VAL A 111 8.56 -12.50 1.93
C VAL A 111 9.88 -12.45 1.15
N ILE A 112 10.54 -11.29 1.11
CA ILE A 112 11.86 -11.12 0.51
C ILE A 112 12.93 -10.85 1.57
N VAL A 113 14.08 -11.50 1.43
CA VAL A 113 15.25 -11.29 2.27
C VAL A 113 16.37 -10.66 1.45
N THR A 114 16.89 -9.50 1.85
CA THR A 114 17.99 -8.82 1.16
C THR A 114 19.13 -8.46 2.11
N ASP A 115 20.30 -8.15 1.58
CA ASP A 115 21.35 -7.48 2.35
C ASP A 115 21.02 -6.00 2.57
N TRP A 116 21.82 -5.35 3.43
CA TRP A 116 21.75 -3.94 3.78
C TRP A 116 22.25 -3.02 2.67
N TYR A 117 21.56 -1.90 2.41
CA TYR A 117 21.96 -0.94 1.36
C TYR A 117 21.75 0.57 1.68
N GLY A 118 21.50 1.02 2.91
CA GLY A 118 21.19 2.44 3.13
C GLY A 118 20.86 2.91 4.55
N VAL A 119 19.99 3.92 4.68
CA VAL A 119 20.03 4.84 5.85
C VAL A 119 19.18 4.42 7.06
N HIS A 120 18.16 3.58 6.87
CA HIS A 120 17.07 3.39 7.84
C HIS A 120 17.13 2.14 8.73
N GLY A 121 18.29 1.49 8.85
CA GLY A 121 18.40 0.35 9.76
C GLY A 121 17.97 -0.97 9.12
N ASP A 122 17.88 -1.97 9.99
CA ASP A 122 17.36 -3.30 9.71
C ASP A 122 15.84 -3.38 9.99
N ASP A 123 15.13 -2.27 9.78
CA ASP A 123 13.68 -2.14 9.97
C ASP A 123 12.93 -3.15 9.09
N PRO A 124 12.22 -4.14 9.67
CA PRO A 124 11.26 -4.95 8.94
C PRO A 124 10.08 -4.08 8.50
N TYR A 125 9.54 -4.34 7.30
CA TYR A 125 8.41 -3.58 6.78
C TYR A 125 7.59 -4.38 5.76
N THR A 126 6.39 -3.91 5.50
CA THR A 126 5.50 -4.46 4.46
C THR A 126 5.17 -3.40 3.42
N LEU A 127 5.34 -3.75 2.14
CA LEU A 127 4.97 -2.86 1.03
C LEU A 127 3.44 -2.90 0.80
N GLN A 128 2.71 -2.12 1.62
CA GLN A 128 1.25 -2.03 1.63
C GLN A 128 0.75 -0.80 0.86
N TYR A 129 0.63 -0.92 -0.46
CA TYR A 129 0.25 0.18 -1.37
C TYR A 129 -1.27 0.32 -1.60
N ARG A 130 -2.09 -0.43 -0.86
CA ARG A 130 -3.56 -0.50 -1.04
C ARG A 130 -4.28 -0.07 0.24
N GLY A 131 -5.51 0.41 0.08
CA GLY A 131 -6.37 0.84 1.18
C GLY A 131 -6.79 -0.31 2.12
N CYS A 132 -7.51 0.05 3.19
CA CYS A 132 -7.91 -0.88 4.24
C CYS A 132 -8.59 -2.16 3.73
N GLY A 133 -8.23 -3.31 4.31
CA GLY A 133 -8.84 -4.60 3.95
C GLY A 133 -8.33 -5.19 2.63
N LYS A 134 -7.17 -4.75 2.13
CA LYS A 134 -6.57 -5.19 0.85
C LYS A 134 -5.16 -5.72 1.06
N GLU A 135 -4.87 -6.85 0.43
CA GLU A 135 -3.56 -7.52 0.48
C GLU A 135 -2.45 -6.59 -0.06
N GLY A 136 -1.34 -6.49 0.68
CA GLY A 136 -0.11 -5.80 0.29
C GLY A 136 0.71 -6.57 -0.74
N LYS A 137 1.94 -6.12 -1.04
CA LYS A 137 2.78 -6.75 -2.06
C LYS A 137 3.73 -7.83 -1.52
N TYR A 138 4.54 -7.48 -0.52
CA TYR A 138 5.49 -8.38 0.13
C TYR A 138 5.89 -7.83 1.51
N ILE A 139 6.35 -8.71 2.38
CA ILE A 139 7.13 -8.39 3.60
C ILE A 139 8.61 -8.37 3.22
N HIS A 140 9.38 -7.43 3.78
CA HIS A 140 10.83 -7.34 3.63
C HIS A 140 11.53 -7.54 4.98
N PHE A 141 12.62 -8.33 4.95
CA PHE A 141 13.57 -8.45 6.05
C PHE A 141 15.00 -8.26 5.53
N THR A 142 15.89 -7.70 6.36
CA THR A 142 17.32 -7.78 6.10
C THR A 142 17.89 -9.11 6.58
N SER A 143 18.97 -9.57 5.94
CA SER A 143 19.77 -10.71 6.41
C SER A 143 20.29 -10.49 7.84
N ASN A 144 20.71 -9.26 8.17
CA ASN A 144 21.19 -8.90 9.50
C ASN A 144 20.08 -8.89 10.57
N PHE A 145 18.83 -8.50 10.27
CA PHE A 145 17.70 -8.69 11.20
C PHE A 145 17.50 -10.16 11.58
N LEU A 146 17.63 -11.05 10.60
CA LEU A 146 17.41 -12.48 10.79
C LEU A 146 18.57 -13.19 11.52
N VAL A 147 19.80 -12.69 11.42
CA VAL A 147 21.00 -13.31 12.02
C VAL A 147 21.45 -12.64 13.33
N ASN A 148 21.24 -11.34 13.51
CA ASN A 148 21.69 -10.61 14.69
C ASN A 148 20.63 -10.58 15.80
N ASP A 149 20.90 -11.26 16.91
CA ASP A 149 19.99 -11.32 18.07
C ASP A 149 19.91 -10.03 18.88
N ASP A 150 20.91 -9.13 18.81
CA ASP A 150 20.88 -7.83 19.50
C ASP A 150 19.67 -6.98 19.08
N LEU A 151 19.19 -7.16 17.84
CA LEU A 151 18.03 -6.45 17.31
C LEU A 151 16.70 -6.92 17.92
N THR A 152 16.64 -8.15 18.44
CA THR A 152 15.43 -8.70 19.08
C THR A 152 15.10 -7.98 20.40
N ALA A 153 16.06 -7.34 21.06
CA ALA A 153 15.82 -6.51 22.23
C ALA A 153 14.95 -5.27 21.91
N GLY A 154 15.05 -4.75 20.68
CA GLY A 154 14.33 -3.55 20.24
C GLY A 154 13.04 -3.80 19.47
N TYR A 155 13.00 -4.80 18.58
CA TYR A 155 11.78 -5.16 17.83
C TYR A 155 10.93 -6.25 18.51
N GLY A 156 11.51 -6.97 19.47
CA GLY A 156 10.95 -8.19 20.05
C GLY A 156 11.33 -9.47 19.30
N PRO A 157 10.76 -10.62 19.72
CA PRO A 157 10.91 -11.90 19.06
C PRO A 157 10.50 -11.87 17.58
N ARG A 158 11.29 -12.53 16.72
CA ARG A 158 11.14 -12.45 15.26
C ARG A 158 9.79 -12.97 14.78
N GLY A 159 9.23 -14.01 15.40
CA GLY A 159 7.91 -14.54 15.03
C GLY A 159 6.76 -13.57 15.32
N ARG A 160 6.89 -12.72 16.35
CA ARG A 160 5.89 -11.68 16.65
C ARG A 160 5.93 -10.54 15.64
N VAL A 161 7.15 -10.11 15.28
CA VAL A 161 7.38 -9.15 14.20
C VAL A 161 6.83 -9.69 12.88
N PHE A 162 7.07 -10.96 12.57
CA PHE A 162 6.50 -11.60 11.38
C PHE A 162 4.95 -11.57 11.38
N VAL A 163 4.28 -11.75 12.52
CA VAL A 163 2.81 -11.68 12.59
C VAL A 163 2.27 -10.25 12.45
N HIS A 164 3.01 -9.25 12.94
CA HIS A 164 2.70 -7.83 12.71
C HIS A 164 2.77 -7.49 11.20
N GLU A 165 3.88 -7.83 10.55
CA GLU A 165 4.05 -7.65 9.09
C GLU A 165 3.08 -8.51 8.27
N TRP A 166 2.75 -9.73 8.73
CA TRP A 166 1.73 -10.58 8.10
C TRP A 166 0.34 -9.95 8.13
N ALA A 167 -0.01 -9.19 9.17
CA ALA A 167 -1.30 -8.53 9.24
C ALA A 167 -1.42 -7.40 8.20
N HIS A 168 -0.35 -6.60 8.02
CA HIS A 168 -0.23 -5.64 6.92
C HIS A 168 -0.33 -6.33 5.56
N LEU A 169 0.43 -7.42 5.36
CA LEU A 169 0.48 -8.12 4.07
C LEU A 169 -0.88 -8.73 3.74
N ARG A 170 -1.44 -9.57 4.62
CA ARG A 170 -2.58 -10.42 4.28
C ARG A 170 -3.92 -9.71 4.38
N TRP A 171 -4.10 -8.85 5.38
CA TRP A 171 -5.39 -8.24 5.71
C TRP A 171 -5.45 -6.74 5.45
N GLY A 172 -4.33 -6.07 5.16
CA GLY A 172 -4.32 -4.64 4.87
C GLY A 172 -4.83 -3.79 6.05
N VAL A 173 -4.49 -4.19 7.28
CA VAL A 173 -4.59 -3.32 8.46
C VAL A 173 -3.38 -2.38 8.50
N PHE A 174 -3.44 -1.34 9.32
CA PHE A 174 -2.36 -0.37 9.46
C PHE A 174 -1.90 -0.26 10.93
N ASP A 175 -0.82 0.49 11.14
CA ASP A 175 -0.28 0.72 12.48
C ASP A 175 -1.26 1.48 13.38
N GLU A 176 -1.23 1.13 14.66
CA GLU A 176 -2.04 1.76 15.70
C GLU A 176 -1.27 2.80 16.53
N TYR A 177 0.02 3.03 16.20
CA TYR A 177 0.85 4.17 16.60
C TYR A 177 0.96 5.19 15.46
N ASN A 178 1.71 6.26 15.69
CA ASN A 178 2.05 7.27 14.70
C ASN A 178 3.38 7.94 15.10
N ASP A 179 4.39 7.90 14.24
CA ASP A 179 5.72 8.47 14.51
C ASP A 179 5.73 10.01 14.47
N GLU A 180 4.85 10.65 13.68
CA GLU A 180 4.69 12.11 13.64
C GLU A 180 3.82 12.63 14.80
N LYS A 181 2.88 11.80 15.27
CA LYS A 181 1.95 12.10 16.36
C LYS A 181 1.93 10.97 17.41
N PRO A 182 3.04 10.71 18.12
CA PRO A 182 3.10 9.65 19.13
C PRO A 182 2.20 9.93 20.34
N PHE A 183 1.72 11.17 20.48
CA PHE A 183 0.83 11.62 21.54
C PHE A 183 -0.30 12.49 20.97
N TYR A 184 -1.42 12.54 21.69
CA TYR A 184 -2.55 13.40 21.40
C TYR A 184 -3.28 13.79 22.69
N ILE A 185 -4.19 14.76 22.62
CA ILE A 185 -5.06 15.13 23.75
C ILE A 185 -6.41 14.44 23.55
N ASN A 186 -6.95 13.78 24.58
CA ASN A 186 -8.21 13.03 24.53
C ASN A 186 -9.42 13.84 25.03
N GLY A 187 -10.63 13.25 24.96
CA GLY A 187 -11.91 13.88 25.32
C GLY A 187 -11.92 14.67 26.63
N GLN A 188 -11.20 14.20 27.66
CA GLN A 188 -11.12 14.80 29.00
C GLN A 188 -9.93 15.77 29.16
N ASN A 189 -9.42 16.30 28.06
CA ASN A 189 -8.25 17.18 27.98
C ASN A 189 -6.95 16.57 28.58
N GLN A 190 -6.83 15.24 28.57
CA GLN A 190 -5.64 14.52 29.05
C GLN A 190 -4.75 14.15 27.88
N ILE A 191 -3.43 14.25 28.05
CA ILE A 191 -2.48 13.76 27.04
C ILE A 191 -2.48 12.23 27.11
N LYS A 192 -2.59 11.57 25.96
CA LYS A 192 -2.54 10.12 25.78
C LYS A 192 -1.51 9.77 24.73
N VAL A 193 -1.00 8.54 24.81
CA VAL A 193 -0.18 7.93 23.76
C VAL A 193 -1.09 7.53 22.61
N THR A 194 -0.66 7.74 21.37
CA THR A 194 -1.37 7.24 20.18
C THR A 194 -1.23 5.72 20.11
N ARG A 195 -2.31 5.03 20.48
CA ARG A 195 -2.40 3.56 20.56
C ARG A 195 -3.86 3.11 20.57
N CYS A 196 -4.10 1.85 20.22
CA CYS A 196 -5.37 1.17 20.51
C CYS A 196 -5.57 1.02 22.04
N SER A 197 -5.00 -0.02 22.67
CA SER A 197 -5.32 -0.33 24.06
C SER A 197 -4.75 0.71 25.04
N SER A 198 -5.63 1.23 25.90
CA SER A 198 -5.26 2.04 27.06
C SER A 198 -4.55 1.24 28.16
N ASP A 199 -4.58 -0.09 28.13
CA ASP A 199 -4.16 -0.96 29.23
C ASP A 199 -2.63 -1.08 29.34
N ILE A 200 -1.90 -0.77 28.26
CA ILE A 200 -0.43 -0.77 28.27
C ILE A 200 0.09 0.35 29.18
N THR A 201 0.70 -0.04 30.29
CA THR A 201 1.31 0.87 31.27
C THR A 201 2.75 1.24 30.91
N GLY A 202 3.16 2.44 31.33
CA GLY A 202 4.48 3.02 31.04
C GLY A 202 4.60 4.44 31.57
N ILE A 203 5.74 5.09 31.31
CA ILE A 203 6.05 6.46 31.73
C ILE A 203 6.50 7.32 30.55
N PHE A 204 6.40 8.64 30.72
CA PHE A 204 6.96 9.63 29.80
C PHE A 204 8.42 9.92 30.19
N VAL A 205 9.29 9.97 29.18
CA VAL A 205 10.72 10.27 29.34
C VAL A 205 11.09 11.44 28.44
N CYS A 206 11.78 12.40 29.02
CA CYS A 206 12.30 13.61 28.37
C CYS A 206 13.84 13.53 28.27
N GLU A 207 14.47 14.48 27.57
CA GLU A 207 15.94 14.62 27.48
C GLU A 207 16.71 14.56 28.82
N LYS A 208 16.06 14.88 29.95
CA LYS A 208 16.65 14.88 31.30
C LYS A 208 16.22 13.68 32.17
N GLY A 209 15.66 12.63 31.57
CA GLY A 209 15.15 11.45 32.24
C GLY A 209 13.62 11.45 32.42
N PRO A 210 13.08 10.64 33.35
CA PRO A 210 11.64 10.57 33.63
C PRO A 210 11.07 11.95 33.92
N CYS A 211 9.92 12.26 33.34
CA CYS A 211 9.28 13.56 33.50
C CYS A 211 7.76 13.44 33.67
N PRO A 212 7.12 14.37 34.41
CA PRO A 212 5.67 14.54 34.35
C PRO A 212 5.21 14.75 32.91
N GLN A 213 4.06 14.18 32.57
CA GLN A 213 3.43 14.24 31.24
C GLN A 213 3.32 15.68 30.70
N GLU A 214 3.10 16.65 31.59
CA GLU A 214 3.00 18.09 31.30
C GLU A 214 4.29 18.68 30.70
N ASN A 215 5.46 18.17 31.07
CA ASN A 215 6.76 18.66 30.58
C ASN A 215 7.06 18.27 29.13
N CYS A 216 6.25 17.40 28.51
CA CYS A 216 6.36 17.03 27.10
C CYS A 216 5.58 17.96 26.15
N ILE A 217 4.90 18.98 26.66
CA ILE A 217 4.21 19.99 25.85
C ILE A 217 4.67 21.39 26.24
N ILE A 218 5.00 22.21 25.23
CA ILE A 218 5.21 23.65 25.37
C ILE A 218 4.25 24.34 24.40
N SER A 219 3.35 25.19 24.91
CA SER A 219 2.43 26.00 24.08
C SER A 219 1.61 25.21 23.05
N LYS A 220 0.97 24.10 23.48
CA LYS A 220 0.23 23.14 22.62
C LYS A 220 1.06 22.39 21.57
N LEU A 221 2.40 22.55 21.55
CA LEU A 221 3.32 21.79 20.68
C LEU A 221 4.10 20.76 21.51
N PHE A 222 4.28 19.57 20.96
CA PHE A 222 5.08 18.52 21.59
C PHE A 222 6.56 18.87 21.57
N LYS A 223 7.25 18.63 22.69
CA LYS A 223 8.69 18.85 22.77
C LYS A 223 9.44 17.70 22.10
N GLU A 224 10.36 18.03 21.20
CA GLU A 224 11.33 17.09 20.63
C GLU A 224 12.11 16.36 21.74
N GLY A 225 12.36 15.06 21.55
CA GLY A 225 13.02 14.21 22.56
C GLY A 225 12.11 13.67 23.68
N CYS A 226 10.79 13.82 23.59
CA CYS A 226 9.84 13.13 24.46
C CYS A 226 9.41 11.76 23.90
N MET A 227 9.41 10.73 24.74
CA MET A 227 9.03 9.36 24.37
C MET A 227 8.22 8.64 25.46
N PHE A 228 7.48 7.61 25.07
CA PHE A 228 6.79 6.68 25.98
C PHE A 228 7.63 5.41 26.15
N ILE A 229 7.89 5.02 27.40
CA ILE A 229 8.59 3.78 27.75
C ILE A 229 7.62 2.89 28.53
N TYR A 230 7.29 1.71 28.00
CA TYR A 230 6.37 0.77 28.64
C TYR A 230 7.04 -0.02 29.79
N ASN A 231 6.21 -0.57 30.68
CA ASN A 231 6.65 -1.55 31.67
C ASN A 231 6.74 -2.95 31.04
N SER A 232 7.91 -3.60 31.08
CA SER A 232 8.10 -4.93 30.47
C SER A 232 7.26 -6.02 31.11
N THR A 233 6.84 -5.83 32.37
CA THR A 233 6.09 -6.81 33.15
C THR A 233 4.69 -6.27 33.44
N GLN A 234 3.72 -6.64 32.61
CA GLN A 234 2.32 -6.21 32.70
C GLN A 234 1.37 -7.19 31.99
N ASN A 235 0.06 -7.07 32.23
CA ASN A 235 -0.96 -8.02 31.75
C ASN A 235 -1.77 -7.54 30.53
N ALA A 236 -1.36 -6.45 29.87
CA ALA A 236 -2.07 -5.92 28.70
C ALA A 236 -1.90 -6.85 27.47
N THR A 237 -3.01 -7.37 26.93
CA THR A 237 -2.98 -8.37 25.84
C THR A 237 -3.04 -7.79 24.43
N ALA A 238 -3.49 -6.54 24.26
CA ALA A 238 -3.57 -5.87 22.97
C ALA A 238 -2.70 -4.59 22.95
N SER A 239 -2.15 -4.15 21.81
CA SER A 239 -2.38 -4.64 20.45
C SER A 239 -1.08 -5.00 19.72
N ILE A 240 -1.12 -6.06 18.91
CA ILE A 240 -0.04 -6.46 17.99
C ILE A 240 0.33 -5.35 17.00
N MET A 241 -0.62 -4.49 16.61
CA MET A 241 -0.37 -3.36 15.71
C MET A 241 0.16 -2.11 16.45
N PHE A 242 0.48 -2.23 17.74
CA PHE A 242 1.04 -1.14 18.55
C PHE A 242 2.35 -1.49 19.26
N MET A 243 2.44 -2.68 19.88
CA MET A 243 3.59 -3.03 20.72
C MET A 243 3.92 -4.53 20.61
N GLN A 244 4.27 -4.97 19.41
CA GLN A 244 4.56 -6.38 19.10
C GLN A 244 5.72 -6.98 19.92
N SER A 245 6.61 -6.14 20.45
CA SER A 245 7.75 -6.54 21.28
C SER A 245 7.38 -6.89 22.74
N LEU A 246 6.23 -6.43 23.24
CA LEU A 246 5.81 -6.66 24.62
C LEU A 246 5.29 -8.09 24.80
N SER A 247 5.91 -8.86 25.68
CA SER A 247 5.68 -10.30 25.84
C SER A 247 4.24 -10.69 26.17
N SER A 248 3.50 -9.83 26.88
CA SER A 248 2.08 -10.04 27.22
C SER A 248 1.10 -9.69 26.11
N VAL A 249 1.51 -8.91 25.11
CA VAL A 249 0.69 -8.68 23.92
C VAL A 249 0.58 -10.00 23.16
N ALA A 250 -0.65 -10.40 22.85
CA ALA A 250 -0.99 -11.64 22.17
C ALA A 250 -2.27 -11.52 21.31
N GLU A 251 -2.95 -10.37 21.32
CA GLU A 251 -4.21 -10.11 20.63
C GLU A 251 -4.10 -8.90 19.69
N PHE A 252 -4.84 -8.94 18.58
CA PHE A 252 -5.15 -7.74 17.81
C PHE A 252 -6.16 -6.86 18.57
N CYS A 253 -6.05 -5.55 18.39
CA CYS A 253 -7.03 -4.58 18.84
C CYS A 253 -8.45 -4.99 18.43
N ASN A 254 -9.39 -4.99 19.38
CA ASN A 254 -10.77 -5.39 19.16
C ASN A 254 -11.73 -4.36 19.77
N ALA A 255 -13.02 -4.46 19.48
CA ALA A 255 -14.04 -3.50 19.94
C ALA A 255 -14.06 -3.16 21.47
N ARG A 256 -13.43 -3.97 22.34
CA ARG A 256 -13.27 -3.65 23.78
C ARG A 256 -12.01 -2.85 24.10
N THR A 257 -10.94 -3.08 23.37
CA THR A 257 -9.63 -2.43 23.56
C THR A 257 -9.43 -1.24 22.61
N HIS A 258 -10.29 -1.09 21.61
CA HIS A 258 -10.19 -0.08 20.56
C HIS A 258 -10.37 1.34 21.06
N ASN A 259 -9.60 2.25 20.47
CA ASN A 259 -9.58 3.66 20.80
C ASN A 259 -9.71 4.48 19.52
N GLN A 260 -10.93 4.90 19.23
CA GLN A 260 -11.27 5.65 18.02
C GLN A 260 -10.78 7.11 18.04
N GLU A 261 -10.37 7.64 19.20
CA GLU A 261 -9.78 8.99 19.30
C GLU A 261 -8.29 9.04 18.91
N ALA A 262 -7.60 7.89 18.86
CA ALA A 262 -6.17 7.85 18.59
C ALA A 262 -5.86 8.22 17.11
N PRO A 263 -5.00 9.21 16.82
CA PRO A 263 -4.66 9.65 15.47
C PRO A 263 -3.63 8.72 14.79
N ASN A 264 -3.97 7.44 14.69
CA ASN A 264 -3.19 6.42 14.01
C ASN A 264 -3.74 6.11 12.60
N LEU A 265 -2.93 5.43 11.79
CA LEU A 265 -3.24 5.17 10.40
C LEU A 265 -4.38 4.15 10.27
N GLN A 266 -4.50 3.20 11.19
CA GLN A 266 -5.63 2.26 11.27
C GLN A 266 -6.98 3.01 11.37
N ASN A 267 -7.14 3.94 12.30
CA ASN A 267 -8.35 4.73 12.44
C ASN A 267 -8.64 5.60 11.20
N GLN A 268 -7.61 6.26 10.66
CA GLN A 268 -7.71 7.14 9.50
C GLN A 268 -8.17 6.39 8.23
N MET A 269 -7.58 5.23 7.95
CA MET A 269 -7.77 4.49 6.69
C MET A 269 -8.91 3.46 6.77
N CYS A 270 -9.10 2.82 7.92
CA CYS A 270 -10.15 1.81 8.13
C CYS A 270 -11.47 2.37 8.68
N SER A 271 -11.68 3.69 8.58
CA SER A 271 -12.92 4.36 9.01
C SER A 271 -13.27 4.06 10.48
N LEU A 272 -12.29 4.23 11.37
CA LEU A 272 -12.38 4.03 12.82
C LEU A 272 -12.68 2.60 13.28
N ARG A 273 -12.48 1.58 12.42
CA ARG A 273 -12.59 0.16 12.78
C ARG A 273 -11.31 -0.36 13.45
N SER A 274 -11.46 -1.26 14.43
CA SER A 274 -10.29 -1.92 15.05
C SER A 274 -9.62 -2.89 14.06
N ALA A 275 -8.33 -3.20 14.29
CA ALA A 275 -7.61 -4.17 13.47
C ALA A 275 -8.34 -5.52 13.41
N TRP A 276 -8.83 -6.05 14.54
CA TRP A 276 -9.57 -7.31 14.57
C TRP A 276 -10.86 -7.27 13.75
N ASP A 277 -11.60 -6.16 13.74
CA ASP A 277 -12.83 -6.08 12.94
C ASP A 277 -12.51 -6.21 11.45
N VAL A 278 -11.43 -5.60 10.97
CA VAL A 278 -11.01 -5.68 9.56
C VAL A 278 -10.53 -7.10 9.22
N ILE A 279 -9.79 -7.73 10.12
CA ILE A 279 -9.31 -9.12 9.97
C ILE A 279 -10.49 -10.10 9.93
N ALA A 280 -11.47 -9.95 10.83
CA ALA A 280 -12.63 -10.84 10.94
C ALA A 280 -13.61 -10.75 9.76
N ASP A 281 -13.69 -9.61 9.08
CA ASP A 281 -14.45 -9.44 7.82
C ASP A 281 -13.73 -9.99 6.58
N SER A 282 -12.46 -10.39 6.70
CA SER A 282 -11.68 -10.86 5.55
C SER A 282 -12.11 -12.25 5.08
N ALA A 283 -11.78 -12.59 3.82
CA ALA A 283 -12.16 -13.86 3.20
C ALA A 283 -11.66 -15.09 3.98
N ASP A 284 -10.55 -14.96 4.72
CA ASP A 284 -9.95 -15.99 5.56
C ASP A 284 -10.83 -16.36 6.78
N PHE A 285 -11.77 -15.50 7.18
CA PHE A 285 -12.61 -15.69 8.37
C PHE A 285 -14.08 -16.01 8.07
N ASN A 286 -14.52 -15.84 6.82
CA ASN A 286 -15.87 -16.21 6.37
C ASN A 286 -16.20 -17.71 6.52
N HIS A 287 -15.19 -18.59 6.47
CA HIS A 287 -15.37 -20.05 6.53
C HIS A 287 -14.45 -20.76 7.52
N SER A 288 -13.55 -20.06 8.23
CA SER A 288 -12.73 -20.70 9.27
C SER A 288 -13.55 -20.91 10.54
N CYS A 289 -13.35 -22.06 11.19
CA CYS A 289 -13.87 -22.36 12.52
C CYS A 289 -12.70 -22.48 13.51
N PRO A 290 -12.84 -22.05 14.78
CA PRO A 290 -11.80 -22.29 15.77
C PRO A 290 -11.52 -23.79 15.92
N MET A 291 -10.24 -24.19 16.00
CA MET A 291 -9.86 -25.55 16.36
C MET A 291 -10.22 -25.88 17.80
N ASN A 292 -10.51 -27.15 18.08
CA ASN A 292 -10.86 -27.65 19.41
C ASN A 292 -9.83 -27.22 20.46
N GLU A 293 -10.26 -26.95 21.70
CA GLU A 293 -9.40 -26.42 22.78
C GLU A 293 -8.19 -27.33 23.12
N THR A 294 -8.31 -28.63 22.84
CA THR A 294 -7.26 -29.64 23.08
C THR A 294 -6.29 -29.84 21.91
N GLU A 295 -6.58 -29.30 20.72
CA GLU A 295 -5.78 -29.50 19.51
C GLU A 295 -4.79 -28.35 19.31
N PHE A 296 -3.53 -28.68 19.01
CA PHE A 296 -2.51 -27.68 18.65
C PHE A 296 -2.24 -27.72 17.14
N PRO A 297 -1.95 -26.57 16.50
CA PRO A 297 -1.59 -26.57 15.09
C PRO A 297 -0.29 -27.37 14.89
N PRO A 298 -0.18 -28.18 13.82
CA PRO A 298 1.07 -28.84 13.48
C PRO A 298 2.15 -27.81 13.13
N PRO A 299 3.43 -28.08 13.40
CA PRO A 299 4.52 -27.20 12.99
C PRO A 299 4.57 -27.09 11.45
N PRO A 300 4.97 -25.92 10.90
CA PRO A 300 5.06 -25.73 9.46
C PRO A 300 6.06 -26.68 8.80
N VAL A 301 5.68 -27.19 7.64
CA VAL A 301 6.52 -28.02 6.77
C VAL A 301 7.25 -27.10 5.78
N PHE A 302 8.59 -27.16 5.80
CA PHE A 302 9.44 -26.34 4.95
C PHE A 302 10.00 -27.14 3.79
N SER A 303 9.78 -26.65 2.57
CA SER A 303 10.45 -27.12 1.36
C SER A 303 11.52 -26.13 0.93
N LEU A 304 12.75 -26.62 0.75
CA LEU A 304 13.86 -25.83 0.21
C LEU A 304 13.92 -26.07 -1.30
N ILE A 305 13.75 -24.99 -2.06
CA ILE A 305 13.79 -24.99 -3.52
C ILE A 305 14.95 -24.11 -3.99
N GLN A 306 15.69 -24.57 -5.00
CA GLN A 306 16.73 -23.78 -5.66
C GLN A 306 16.43 -23.70 -7.16
N ALA A 307 16.69 -22.54 -7.76
CA ALA A 307 16.58 -22.37 -9.20
C ALA A 307 17.60 -23.28 -9.90
N GLY A 308 17.12 -24.12 -10.82
CA GLY A 308 17.96 -24.95 -11.69
C GLY A 308 18.30 -24.24 -13.00
N ASP A 309 18.83 -25.00 -13.97
CA ASP A 309 19.10 -24.50 -15.33
C ASP A 309 17.85 -23.85 -15.94
N LYS A 310 17.99 -22.62 -16.41
CA LYS A 310 16.89 -21.85 -17.02
C LYS A 310 16.52 -22.48 -18.36
N VAL A 311 15.24 -22.83 -18.55
CA VAL A 311 14.72 -23.37 -19.81
C VAL A 311 13.58 -22.48 -20.32
N VAL A 312 13.75 -21.90 -21.50
CA VAL A 312 12.75 -21.09 -22.19
C VAL A 312 12.32 -21.80 -23.48
N CYS A 313 11.03 -21.77 -23.79
CA CYS A 313 10.52 -22.28 -25.06
C CYS A 313 9.60 -21.25 -25.73
N LEU A 314 9.95 -20.86 -26.96
CA LEU A 314 9.13 -19.99 -27.79
C LEU A 314 8.10 -20.83 -28.54
N VAL A 315 6.80 -20.55 -28.35
CA VAL A 315 5.68 -21.23 -28.98
C VAL A 315 4.94 -20.22 -29.86
N LEU A 316 5.24 -20.26 -31.17
CA LEU A 316 4.97 -19.20 -32.12
C LEU A 316 3.89 -19.60 -33.12
N ASP A 317 2.79 -18.85 -33.15
CA ASP A 317 1.72 -18.99 -34.14
C ASP A 317 2.25 -18.65 -35.56
N VAL A 318 1.96 -19.52 -36.52
CA VAL A 318 2.28 -19.33 -37.95
C VAL A 318 1.05 -19.54 -38.84
N SER A 319 -0.16 -19.46 -38.29
CA SER A 319 -1.42 -19.58 -39.03
C SER A 319 -1.63 -18.45 -40.04
N SER A 320 -2.56 -18.65 -40.98
CA SER A 320 -2.95 -17.67 -42.01
C SER A 320 -3.25 -16.26 -41.44
N LYS A 321 -3.74 -16.15 -40.20
CA LYS A 321 -3.96 -14.88 -39.49
C LYS A 321 -2.70 -14.08 -39.18
N MET A 322 -1.52 -14.71 -39.19
CA MET A 322 -0.23 -14.05 -38.97
C MET A 322 0.26 -13.27 -40.21
N ALA A 323 -0.41 -13.41 -41.36
CA ALA A 323 -0.18 -12.59 -42.55
C ALA A 323 -0.89 -11.21 -42.48
N GLU A 324 -1.87 -11.03 -41.59
CA GLU A 324 -2.55 -9.75 -41.39
C GLU A 324 -1.65 -8.78 -40.61
N ALA A 325 -1.73 -7.47 -40.90
CA ALA A 325 -1.10 -6.38 -40.15
C ALA A 325 0.39 -6.57 -39.77
N ASP A 326 1.16 -7.20 -40.67
CA ASP A 326 2.57 -7.56 -40.50
C ASP A 326 2.88 -8.34 -39.19
N ARG A 327 1.88 -9.07 -38.65
CA ARG A 327 1.99 -9.79 -37.36
C ARG A 327 3.19 -10.74 -37.30
N LEU A 328 3.43 -11.54 -38.35
CA LEU A 328 4.59 -12.44 -38.39
C LEU A 328 5.93 -11.67 -38.40
N LEU A 329 6.05 -10.58 -39.17
CA LEU A 329 7.26 -9.77 -39.22
C LEU A 329 7.55 -9.11 -37.86
N ARG A 330 6.51 -8.58 -37.20
CA ARG A 330 6.60 -8.02 -35.85
C ARG A 330 7.03 -9.10 -34.83
N LEU A 331 6.53 -10.33 -34.98
CA LEU A 331 6.90 -11.49 -34.15
C LEU A 331 8.36 -11.88 -34.37
N GLN A 332 8.83 -11.95 -35.61
CA GLN A 332 10.24 -12.23 -35.94
C GLN A 332 11.16 -11.19 -35.28
N GLN A 333 10.89 -9.90 -35.48
CA GLN A 333 11.68 -8.80 -34.90
C GLN A 333 11.69 -8.85 -33.36
N ALA A 334 10.55 -9.18 -32.73
CA ALA A 334 10.45 -9.25 -31.28
C ALA A 334 11.16 -10.48 -30.69
N ALA A 335 11.02 -11.64 -31.34
CA ALA A 335 11.71 -12.86 -30.94
C ALA A 335 13.22 -12.79 -31.20
N GLU A 336 13.67 -12.17 -32.30
CA GLU A 336 15.08 -11.88 -32.56
C GLU A 336 15.67 -10.98 -31.47
N PHE A 337 15.01 -9.86 -31.17
CA PHE A 337 15.44 -8.96 -30.10
C PHE A 337 15.50 -9.69 -28.73
N TYR A 338 14.53 -10.54 -28.43
CA TYR A 338 14.51 -11.35 -27.22
C TYR A 338 15.71 -12.31 -27.14
N LEU A 339 15.93 -13.11 -28.18
CA LEU A 339 17.03 -14.08 -28.27
C LEU A 339 18.42 -13.40 -28.27
N MET A 340 18.55 -12.23 -28.89
CA MET A 340 19.82 -11.50 -28.97
C MET A 340 20.14 -10.70 -27.71
N GLN A 341 19.16 -10.06 -27.07
CA GLN A 341 19.41 -9.02 -26.05
C GLN A 341 18.89 -9.35 -24.64
N ILE A 342 17.83 -10.17 -24.52
CA ILE A 342 17.11 -10.38 -23.25
C ILE A 342 17.49 -11.72 -22.61
N VAL A 343 17.54 -12.82 -23.38
CA VAL A 343 17.84 -14.13 -22.81
C VAL A 343 19.26 -14.17 -22.23
N GLU A 344 19.38 -14.59 -20.98
CA GLU A 344 20.66 -14.69 -20.27
C GLU A 344 21.56 -15.80 -20.81
N ILE A 345 22.87 -15.66 -20.62
CA ILE A 345 23.82 -16.74 -20.89
C ILE A 345 23.54 -17.95 -19.98
N HIS A 346 23.93 -19.13 -20.45
CA HIS A 346 23.64 -20.45 -19.87
C HIS A 346 22.15 -20.87 -19.87
N THR A 347 21.24 -20.06 -20.39
CA THR A 347 19.83 -20.43 -20.62
C THR A 347 19.71 -21.42 -21.79
N PHE A 348 18.91 -22.47 -21.61
CA PHE A 348 18.49 -23.37 -22.68
C PHE A 348 17.24 -22.81 -23.39
N VAL A 349 17.28 -22.74 -24.72
CA VAL A 349 16.16 -22.24 -25.53
C VAL A 349 15.70 -23.29 -26.54
N GLY A 350 14.39 -23.56 -26.58
CA GLY A 350 13.71 -24.28 -27.66
C GLY A 350 12.78 -23.37 -28.47
N ILE A 351 12.58 -23.68 -29.74
CA ILE A 351 11.71 -22.89 -30.64
C ILE A 351 10.72 -23.82 -31.35
N ILE A 352 9.44 -23.43 -31.34
CA ILE A 352 8.33 -24.20 -31.86
C ILE A 352 7.42 -23.28 -32.66
N SER A 353 7.01 -23.73 -33.84
CA SER A 353 5.96 -23.10 -34.64
C SER A 353 4.69 -23.93 -34.60
N PHE A 354 3.50 -23.31 -34.62
CA PHE A 354 2.25 -24.05 -34.69
C PHE A 354 1.19 -23.43 -35.62
N ASN A 355 0.39 -24.31 -36.22
CA ASN A 355 -0.84 -24.03 -36.95
C ASN A 355 -1.91 -25.02 -36.44
N SER A 356 -2.50 -25.89 -37.29
CA SER A 356 -3.27 -27.06 -36.83
C SER A 356 -2.41 -28.05 -36.01
N LYS A 357 -1.10 -28.08 -36.27
CA LYS A 357 -0.10 -28.97 -35.66
C LYS A 357 1.07 -28.16 -35.09
N GLY A 358 1.77 -28.74 -34.11
CA GLY A 358 3.02 -28.18 -33.57
C GLY A 358 4.24 -28.81 -34.25
N GLU A 359 5.22 -27.98 -34.61
CA GLU A 359 6.48 -28.36 -35.24
C GLU A 359 7.67 -27.82 -34.42
N ILE A 360 8.65 -28.67 -34.12
CA ILE A 360 9.85 -28.27 -33.39
C ILE A 360 10.85 -27.67 -34.39
N ARG A 361 11.10 -26.37 -34.28
CA ARG A 361 12.06 -25.64 -35.12
C ARG A 361 13.48 -25.73 -34.56
N ALA A 362 13.63 -25.63 -33.25
CA ALA A 362 14.89 -25.87 -32.55
C ALA A 362 14.65 -26.75 -31.32
N GLN A 363 15.51 -27.77 -31.13
CA GLN A 363 15.63 -28.46 -29.84
C GLN A 363 16.26 -27.50 -28.81
N LEU A 364 16.31 -27.90 -27.54
CA LEU A 364 16.96 -27.11 -26.50
C LEU A 364 18.45 -26.88 -26.81
N HIS A 365 18.80 -25.64 -27.10
CA HIS A 365 20.17 -25.18 -27.31
C HIS A 365 20.58 -24.22 -26.21
N GLN A 366 21.76 -24.40 -25.61
CA GLN A 366 22.23 -23.52 -24.54
C GLN A 366 22.95 -22.30 -25.12
N ILE A 367 22.56 -21.10 -24.68
CA ILE A 367 23.22 -19.86 -25.11
C ILE A 367 24.50 -19.65 -24.31
N ASN A 368 25.66 -19.92 -24.90
CA ASN A 368 26.97 -19.67 -24.29
C ASN A 368 27.75 -18.54 -25.01
N SER A 369 27.34 -18.18 -26.23
CA SER A 369 27.98 -17.20 -27.12
C SER A 369 26.97 -16.43 -27.98
N ASP A 370 27.40 -15.35 -28.63
CA ASP A 370 26.56 -14.63 -29.60
C ASP A 370 26.28 -15.42 -30.87
N ASP A 371 27.10 -16.42 -31.21
CA ASP A 371 26.87 -17.31 -32.35
C ASP A 371 25.76 -18.33 -32.05
N ASP A 372 25.61 -18.77 -30.79
CA ASP A 372 24.45 -19.55 -30.34
C ASP A 372 23.14 -18.74 -30.49
N ARG A 373 23.19 -17.43 -30.22
CA ARG A 373 22.03 -16.54 -30.38
C ARG A 373 21.66 -16.41 -31.86
N LYS A 374 22.63 -16.16 -32.75
CA LYS A 374 22.40 -16.10 -34.21
C LYS A 374 21.85 -17.43 -34.75
N LEU A 375 22.35 -18.56 -34.25
CA LEU A 375 21.85 -19.89 -34.61
C LEU A 375 20.37 -20.04 -34.23
N LEU A 376 19.99 -19.67 -33.00
CA LEU A 376 18.57 -19.67 -32.57
C LEU A 376 17.71 -18.73 -33.42
N VAL A 377 18.19 -17.52 -33.74
CA VAL A 377 17.50 -16.58 -34.63
C VAL A 377 17.24 -17.19 -36.02
N SER A 378 18.19 -17.95 -36.59
CA SER A 378 17.99 -18.61 -37.90
C SER A 378 16.91 -19.70 -37.91
N HIS A 379 16.45 -20.17 -36.74
CA HIS A 379 15.35 -21.14 -36.62
C HIS A 379 13.96 -20.48 -36.45
N LEU A 380 13.88 -19.13 -36.42
CA LEU A 380 12.59 -18.43 -36.35
C LEU A 380 11.74 -18.67 -37.62
N PRO A 381 10.40 -18.75 -37.50
CA PRO A 381 9.53 -19.03 -38.63
C PRO A 381 9.50 -17.87 -39.64
N MET A 382 9.95 -18.13 -40.88
CA MET A 382 9.99 -17.12 -41.95
C MET A 382 8.70 -16.98 -42.76
N THR A 383 7.80 -17.96 -42.73
CA THR A 383 6.62 -18.03 -43.60
C THR A 383 5.35 -18.34 -42.83
N VAL A 384 4.23 -17.84 -43.34
CA VAL A 384 2.88 -18.14 -42.85
C VAL A 384 2.34 -19.42 -43.50
N SER A 385 1.62 -20.23 -42.74
CA SER A 385 0.91 -21.42 -43.21
C SER A 385 -0.39 -21.05 -43.94
N ALA A 386 -0.68 -21.75 -45.03
CA ALA A 386 -1.95 -21.63 -45.75
C ALA A 386 -3.14 -22.30 -45.04
N GLU A 387 -2.91 -23.01 -43.93
CA GLU A 387 -3.97 -23.65 -43.15
C GLU A 387 -4.82 -22.63 -42.38
N ALA A 388 -6.12 -22.90 -42.28
CA ALA A 388 -7.11 -22.03 -41.65
C ALA A 388 -7.29 -22.27 -40.14
N GLU A 389 -6.97 -23.48 -39.65
CA GLU A 389 -7.17 -23.87 -38.25
C GLU A 389 -5.91 -23.64 -37.39
N THR A 390 -6.12 -23.17 -36.17
CA THR A 390 -5.09 -22.99 -35.13
C THR A 390 -5.36 -23.92 -33.95
N SER A 391 -4.33 -24.64 -33.49
CA SER A 391 -4.35 -25.42 -32.25
C SER A 391 -3.19 -25.01 -31.36
N ILE A 392 -3.47 -24.12 -30.40
CA ILE A 392 -2.54 -23.69 -29.35
C ILE A 392 -2.12 -24.90 -28.51
N CYS A 393 -3.06 -25.81 -28.24
CA CYS A 393 -2.78 -27.05 -27.52
C CYS A 393 -1.80 -27.98 -28.26
N SER A 394 -1.82 -28.03 -29.60
CA SER A 394 -0.81 -28.75 -30.39
C SER A 394 0.59 -28.13 -30.21
N GLY A 395 0.68 -26.80 -30.21
CA GLY A 395 1.93 -26.06 -29.97
C GLY A 395 2.49 -26.29 -28.57
N LEU A 396 1.68 -26.09 -27.53
CA LEU A 396 2.06 -26.28 -26.13
C LEU A 396 2.48 -27.73 -25.82
N LYS A 397 1.78 -28.73 -26.38
CA LYS A 397 2.16 -30.14 -26.24
C LYS A 397 3.56 -30.42 -26.78
N LYS A 398 3.94 -29.82 -27.92
CA LYS A 398 5.31 -29.88 -28.43
C LYS A 398 6.29 -29.08 -27.57
N GLY A 399 5.86 -27.99 -26.94
CA GLY A 399 6.61 -27.26 -25.91
C GLY A 399 7.08 -28.18 -24.79
N PHE A 400 6.13 -28.87 -24.15
CA PHE A 400 6.44 -29.83 -23.10
C PHE A 400 7.35 -30.97 -23.61
N GLU A 401 7.08 -31.55 -24.79
CA GLU A 401 7.95 -32.59 -25.39
C GLU A 401 9.41 -32.13 -25.59
N VAL A 402 9.66 -30.86 -25.93
CA VAL A 402 11.02 -30.32 -26.06
C VAL A 402 11.68 -30.10 -24.71
N VAL A 403 10.96 -29.50 -23.76
CA VAL A 403 11.48 -29.16 -22.43
C VAL A 403 11.77 -30.41 -21.59
N GLU A 404 10.88 -31.41 -21.64
CA GLU A 404 10.98 -32.63 -20.83
C GLU A 404 12.23 -33.47 -21.15
N LYS A 405 12.84 -33.30 -22.34
CA LYS A 405 14.07 -34.01 -22.73
C LYS A 405 15.28 -33.69 -21.84
N LEU A 406 15.36 -32.50 -21.24
CA LEU A 406 16.51 -32.10 -20.42
C LEU A 406 16.44 -32.67 -19.00
N ASN A 407 15.25 -32.64 -18.40
CA ASN A 407 15.05 -32.85 -16.96
C ASN A 407 14.02 -33.95 -16.62
N GLY A 408 13.45 -34.62 -17.62
CA GLY A 408 12.36 -35.60 -17.47
C GLY A 408 11.00 -35.01 -17.08
N LYS A 409 10.94 -33.70 -16.80
CA LYS A 409 9.73 -32.92 -16.44
C LYS A 409 9.89 -31.46 -16.89
N ALA A 410 8.78 -30.78 -17.14
CA ALA A 410 8.74 -29.37 -17.56
C ALA A 410 8.76 -28.34 -16.40
N TYR A 411 9.12 -28.77 -15.18
CA TYR A 411 9.18 -27.92 -13.98
C TYR A 411 10.21 -26.79 -14.15
N GLY A 412 9.84 -25.56 -13.78
CA GLY A 412 10.73 -24.39 -13.83
C GLY A 412 10.90 -23.79 -15.22
N SER A 413 10.27 -24.36 -16.25
CA SER A 413 10.37 -23.86 -17.62
C SER A 413 9.40 -22.73 -17.93
N VAL A 414 9.83 -21.83 -18.82
CA VAL A 414 9.09 -20.65 -19.25
C VAL A 414 8.64 -20.85 -20.70
N MET A 415 7.33 -20.93 -20.92
CA MET A 415 6.72 -20.97 -22.25
C MET A 415 6.29 -19.55 -22.63
N ILE A 416 6.72 -19.07 -23.80
CA ILE A 416 6.25 -17.80 -24.37
C ILE A 416 5.34 -18.12 -25.56
N LEU A 417 4.03 -18.05 -25.34
CA LEU A 417 3.00 -18.29 -26.33
C LEU A 417 2.61 -16.98 -27.03
N VAL A 418 2.90 -16.88 -28.32
CA VAL A 418 2.49 -15.75 -29.17
C VAL A 418 1.44 -16.22 -30.16
N THR A 419 0.27 -15.59 -30.20
CA THR A 419 -0.84 -16.06 -31.04
C THR A 419 -1.84 -14.98 -31.44
N SER A 420 -2.38 -15.14 -32.65
CA SER A 420 -3.61 -14.46 -33.12
C SER A 420 -4.86 -14.86 -32.34
N GLY A 421 -4.80 -15.95 -31.55
CA GLY A 421 -5.84 -16.36 -30.62
C GLY A 421 -7.13 -16.79 -31.29
N ASN A 422 -7.09 -17.50 -32.42
CA ASN A 422 -8.27 -17.99 -33.15
C ASN A 422 -8.65 -19.45 -32.80
N ASP A 423 -8.35 -19.89 -31.57
CA ASP A 423 -8.56 -21.26 -31.09
C ASP A 423 -9.61 -21.29 -29.97
N GLU A 424 -10.79 -21.85 -30.25
CA GLU A 424 -11.86 -22.02 -29.27
C GLU A 424 -11.60 -23.19 -28.30
N HIS A 425 -10.68 -24.10 -28.65
CA HIS A 425 -10.42 -25.36 -27.96
C HIS A 425 -9.29 -25.28 -26.92
N VAL A 426 -8.76 -24.09 -26.62
CA VAL A 426 -7.66 -23.84 -25.65
C VAL A 426 -7.90 -24.48 -24.29
N GLY A 427 -9.16 -24.56 -23.83
CA GLY A 427 -9.51 -25.22 -22.56
C GLY A 427 -9.11 -26.69 -22.48
N ASN A 428 -8.99 -27.39 -23.62
CA ASN A 428 -8.70 -28.82 -23.68
C ASN A 428 -7.30 -29.18 -23.16
N CYS A 429 -6.34 -28.24 -23.18
CA CYS A 429 -5.00 -28.44 -22.62
C CYS A 429 -4.77 -27.79 -21.25
N LEU A 430 -5.78 -27.14 -20.65
CA LEU A 430 -5.64 -26.46 -19.35
C LEU A 430 -5.11 -27.41 -18.27
N LEU A 431 -5.67 -28.62 -18.14
CA LEU A 431 -5.19 -29.61 -17.16
C LEU A 431 -3.73 -30.05 -17.39
N THR A 432 -3.34 -30.25 -18.66
CA THR A 432 -1.95 -30.57 -19.02
C THR A 432 -1.02 -29.43 -18.62
N VAL A 433 -1.40 -28.19 -18.94
CA VAL A 433 -0.67 -26.97 -18.58
C VAL A 433 -0.50 -26.84 -17.06
N LEU A 434 -1.56 -27.04 -16.26
CA LEU A 434 -1.49 -27.02 -14.80
C LEU A 434 -0.56 -28.11 -14.25
N SER A 435 -0.62 -29.32 -14.81
CA SER A 435 0.21 -30.45 -14.38
C SER A 435 1.69 -30.34 -14.75
N SER A 436 2.01 -29.54 -15.79
CA SER A 436 3.38 -29.39 -16.32
C SER A 436 4.35 -28.71 -15.35
N GLY A 437 3.83 -27.92 -14.40
CA GLY A 437 4.63 -27.10 -13.50
C GLY A 437 5.48 -26.04 -14.23
N SER A 438 5.07 -25.61 -15.42
CA SER A 438 5.71 -24.55 -16.21
C SER A 438 4.96 -23.23 -16.08
N THR A 439 5.61 -22.12 -16.41
CA THR A 439 5.01 -20.78 -16.46
C THR A 439 4.69 -20.41 -17.91
N ILE A 440 3.44 -20.02 -18.24
CA ILE A 440 3.04 -19.67 -19.62
C ILE A 440 2.73 -18.18 -19.74
N HIS A 441 3.62 -17.43 -20.39
CA HIS A 441 3.34 -16.05 -20.79
C HIS A 441 2.54 -16.05 -22.10
N SER A 442 1.49 -15.25 -22.18
CA SER A 442 0.66 -15.11 -23.38
C SER A 442 0.78 -13.72 -24.00
N ILE A 443 0.98 -13.68 -25.31
CA ILE A 443 0.98 -12.47 -26.13
C ILE A 443 -0.11 -12.64 -27.20
N ALA A 444 -1.25 -12.00 -26.99
CA ALA A 444 -2.39 -12.03 -27.89
C ALA A 444 -2.30 -10.90 -28.93
N LEU A 445 -2.48 -11.25 -30.21
CA LEU A 445 -2.36 -10.32 -31.34
C LEU A 445 -3.72 -10.01 -31.96
N GLY A 446 -3.98 -8.72 -32.23
CA GLY A 446 -5.18 -8.27 -32.91
C GLY A 446 -6.47 -8.45 -32.11
N SER A 447 -7.62 -8.23 -32.77
CA SER A 447 -8.95 -8.10 -32.13
C SER A 447 -9.60 -9.42 -31.67
N SER A 448 -8.83 -10.43 -31.25
CA SER A 448 -9.39 -11.76 -30.94
C SER A 448 -9.86 -11.92 -29.49
N VAL A 449 -11.02 -12.55 -29.33
CA VAL A 449 -11.85 -12.59 -28.11
C VAL A 449 -11.74 -13.93 -27.35
N VAL A 450 -10.66 -14.69 -27.54
CA VAL A 450 -10.47 -15.96 -26.80
C VAL A 450 -10.16 -15.69 -25.32
N LYS A 451 -11.21 -15.80 -24.50
CA LYS A 451 -11.19 -15.65 -23.04
C LYS A 451 -10.29 -16.69 -22.36
N ASN A 452 -10.27 -17.91 -22.88
CA ASN A 452 -9.56 -19.05 -22.29
C ASN A 452 -8.03 -18.92 -22.39
N LEU A 453 -7.51 -18.05 -23.26
CA LEU A 453 -6.07 -17.80 -23.39
C LEU A 453 -5.49 -17.10 -22.16
N GLU A 454 -6.26 -16.17 -21.57
CA GLU A 454 -5.85 -15.45 -20.35
C GLU A 454 -5.80 -16.37 -19.14
N GLU A 455 -6.64 -17.42 -19.11
CA GLU A 455 -6.66 -18.40 -18.02
C GLU A 455 -5.38 -19.22 -17.93
N LEU A 456 -4.76 -19.58 -19.07
CA LEU A 456 -3.48 -20.29 -19.10
C LEU A 456 -2.39 -19.51 -18.35
N SER A 457 -2.24 -18.22 -18.66
CA SER A 457 -1.26 -17.36 -17.97
C SER A 457 -1.65 -17.10 -16.53
N ARG A 458 -2.92 -16.78 -16.25
CA ARG A 458 -3.40 -16.50 -14.89
C ARG A 458 -3.15 -17.67 -13.94
N HIS A 459 -3.45 -18.90 -14.35
CA HIS A 459 -3.27 -20.07 -13.49
C HIS A 459 -1.81 -20.53 -13.37
N THR A 460 -1.00 -20.42 -14.43
CA THR A 460 0.44 -20.77 -14.36
C THR A 460 1.30 -19.66 -13.76
N GLY A 461 0.72 -18.50 -13.46
CA GLY A 461 1.46 -17.33 -13.01
C GLY A 461 2.28 -16.64 -14.12
N GLY A 462 2.01 -16.90 -15.39
CA GLY A 462 2.62 -16.14 -16.47
C GLY A 462 2.05 -14.72 -16.60
N LEU A 463 2.78 -13.87 -17.33
CA LEU A 463 2.33 -12.53 -17.70
C LEU A 463 1.43 -12.61 -18.95
N LYS A 464 0.48 -11.68 -19.06
CA LYS A 464 -0.40 -11.56 -20.22
C LYS A 464 -0.24 -10.20 -20.89
N PHE A 465 -0.18 -10.20 -22.22
CA PHE A 465 0.00 -9.02 -23.04
C PHE A 465 -0.95 -8.99 -24.22
N PHE A 466 -1.31 -7.79 -24.62
CA PHE A 466 -2.13 -7.50 -25.78
C PHE A 466 -1.36 -6.60 -26.76
N VAL A 467 -1.39 -6.96 -28.04
CA VAL A 467 -0.69 -6.27 -29.13
C VAL A 467 -1.71 -5.88 -30.20
N PRO A 468 -2.08 -4.58 -30.32
CA PRO A 468 -3.00 -4.13 -31.35
C PRO A 468 -2.38 -4.20 -32.76
N ASP A 469 -3.24 -4.28 -33.77
CA ASP A 469 -2.91 -4.28 -35.21
C ASP A 469 -2.58 -2.88 -35.75
N LYS A 470 -1.91 -2.06 -34.95
CA LYS A 470 -1.40 -0.75 -35.34
C LYS A 470 0.05 -0.91 -35.81
N SER A 471 0.32 -0.56 -37.07
CA SER A 471 1.64 -0.71 -37.73
C SER A 471 2.81 -0.11 -36.95
N ASN A 472 2.54 0.94 -36.17
CA ASN A 472 3.53 1.71 -35.42
C ASN A 472 3.65 1.29 -33.94
N SER A 473 2.87 0.31 -33.45
CA SER A 473 2.85 -0.05 -32.02
C SER A 473 4.02 -0.94 -31.64
N ASN A 474 4.82 -0.47 -30.68
CA ASN A 474 5.99 -1.17 -30.14
C ASN A 474 5.67 -2.29 -29.14
N SER A 475 4.39 -2.38 -28.73
CA SER A 475 3.81 -3.29 -27.74
C SER A 475 4.35 -4.72 -27.75
N MET A 476 4.61 -5.32 -28.92
CA MET A 476 5.16 -6.68 -28.98
C MET A 476 6.58 -6.80 -28.42
N ILE A 477 7.48 -5.85 -28.71
CA ILE A 477 8.82 -5.84 -28.10
C ILE A 477 8.73 -5.43 -26.63
N ASP A 478 7.81 -4.53 -26.27
CA ASP A 478 7.58 -4.18 -24.87
C ASP A 478 7.13 -5.41 -24.05
N ALA A 479 6.26 -6.25 -24.61
CA ALA A 479 5.82 -7.52 -24.03
C ALA A 479 6.99 -8.50 -23.82
N PHE A 480 7.75 -8.82 -24.88
CA PHE A 480 8.94 -9.67 -24.76
C PHE A 480 9.98 -9.10 -23.77
N SER A 481 10.14 -7.77 -23.68
CA SER A 481 11.06 -7.11 -22.75
C SER A 481 10.68 -7.25 -21.27
N ARG A 482 9.39 -7.42 -20.96
CA ARG A 482 8.91 -7.61 -19.59
C ARG A 482 8.97 -9.08 -19.14
N ILE A 483 9.09 -10.02 -20.08
CA ILE A 483 9.34 -11.46 -19.82
C ILE A 483 10.85 -11.67 -19.55
N SER A 484 11.34 -11.10 -18.45
CA SER A 484 12.66 -11.40 -17.90
C SER A 484 12.65 -12.74 -17.13
N SER A 485 13.81 -13.20 -16.69
CA SER A 485 13.93 -14.48 -15.97
C SER A 485 13.34 -14.48 -14.55
N GLY A 486 12.95 -13.33 -14.01
CA GLY A 486 12.34 -13.21 -12.68
C GLY A 486 13.21 -13.66 -11.49
N THR A 487 14.51 -13.89 -11.68
CA THR A 487 15.40 -14.45 -10.63
C THR A 487 16.01 -13.41 -9.69
N GLY A 488 15.76 -12.12 -9.88
CA GLY A 488 16.35 -11.04 -9.07
C GLY A 488 17.85 -10.80 -9.28
N ASP A 489 18.50 -11.56 -10.17
CA ASP A 489 19.89 -11.34 -10.59
C ASP A 489 19.92 -10.37 -11.79
N ILE A 490 20.39 -9.16 -11.56
CA ILE A 490 20.42 -8.06 -12.54
C ILE A 490 21.84 -7.85 -13.09
N PHE A 491 22.81 -8.73 -12.75
CA PHE A 491 24.24 -8.43 -12.80
C PHE A 491 25.02 -9.12 -13.93
N GLN A 492 24.39 -9.41 -15.06
CA GLN A 492 25.10 -9.86 -16.26
C GLN A 492 25.42 -8.69 -17.19
N GLN A 493 26.71 -8.33 -17.25
CA GLN A 493 27.34 -7.26 -18.05
C GLN A 493 27.19 -5.81 -17.51
N ARG A 494 28.33 -5.11 -17.43
CA ARG A 494 28.50 -3.75 -16.89
C ARG A 494 28.32 -2.71 -18.00
N ILE A 495 27.55 -1.65 -17.76
CA ILE A 495 27.39 -0.51 -18.68
C ILE A 495 27.81 0.78 -17.97
N GLN A 496 28.48 1.70 -18.70
CA GLN A 496 28.84 3.00 -18.16
C GLN A 496 27.61 3.90 -17.97
N PRO A 497 27.39 4.48 -16.76
CA PRO A 497 26.29 5.42 -16.54
C PRO A 497 26.55 6.74 -17.28
N GLY A 498 25.51 7.30 -17.89
CA GLY A 498 25.60 8.57 -18.62
C GLY A 498 24.33 8.88 -19.41
N LEU A 499 24.25 10.11 -19.95
CA LEU A 499 23.23 10.48 -20.92
C LEU A 499 23.70 10.05 -22.31
N TRP A 500 23.03 9.05 -22.88
CA TRP A 500 23.31 8.53 -24.22
C TRP A 500 22.34 9.15 -25.23
N THR A 501 22.86 9.89 -26.21
CA THR A 501 22.08 10.51 -27.29
C THR A 501 22.22 9.69 -28.56
N TYR A 502 21.08 9.26 -29.13
CA TYR A 502 21.02 8.53 -30.40
C TYR A 502 20.32 9.40 -31.45
N THR A 503 20.98 9.61 -32.59
CA THR A 503 20.42 10.41 -33.70
C THR A 503 20.15 9.49 -34.89
N LEU A 504 18.88 9.39 -35.27
CA LEU A 504 18.45 8.71 -36.50
C LEU A 504 18.31 9.76 -37.61
N ASN A 505 18.95 9.54 -38.76
CA ASN A 505 18.77 10.38 -39.94
C ASN A 505 18.12 9.54 -41.05
N ASN A 506 16.90 9.88 -41.46
CA ASN A 506 16.25 9.21 -42.58
C ASN A 506 16.82 9.78 -43.89
N THR A 507 17.63 8.98 -44.58
CA THR A 507 18.26 9.33 -45.86
C THR A 507 17.34 9.13 -47.07
N HIS A 508 16.12 8.62 -46.87
CA HIS A 508 15.14 8.39 -47.94
C HIS A 508 14.05 9.47 -47.98
N HIS A 509 13.53 9.74 -49.18
CA HIS A 509 12.41 10.66 -49.39
C HIS A 509 11.05 10.12 -48.91
N SER A 510 10.96 8.84 -48.56
CA SER A 510 9.76 8.21 -48.00
C SER A 510 9.81 8.19 -46.46
N LEU A 511 8.64 8.29 -45.82
CA LEU A 511 8.50 8.00 -44.40
C LEU A 511 8.91 6.55 -44.12
N GLN A 512 9.83 6.34 -43.17
CA GLN A 512 10.22 5.02 -42.70
C GLN A 512 9.84 4.87 -41.22
N ALA A 513 9.22 3.75 -40.87
CA ALA A 513 8.99 3.36 -39.49
C ALA A 513 10.31 2.79 -38.91
N LEU A 514 11.05 3.60 -38.17
CA LEU A 514 12.28 3.20 -37.49
C LEU A 514 11.98 2.85 -36.03
N LYS A 515 12.50 1.70 -35.58
CA LYS A 515 12.35 1.23 -34.21
C LYS A 515 13.70 1.22 -33.50
N VAL A 516 13.75 1.88 -32.33
CA VAL A 516 14.91 1.87 -31.44
C VAL A 516 14.48 1.42 -30.06
N THR A 517 15.15 0.38 -29.55
CA THR A 517 15.00 -0.09 -28.17
C THR A 517 16.32 0.14 -27.45
N VAL A 518 16.28 0.87 -26.34
CA VAL A 518 17.47 1.11 -25.50
C VAL A 518 17.33 0.31 -24.21
N THR A 519 18.25 -0.62 -23.98
CA THR A 519 18.31 -1.42 -22.75
C THR A 519 19.48 -0.97 -21.87
N SER A 520 19.25 -0.94 -20.56
CA SER A 520 20.26 -0.58 -19.55
C SER A 520 20.46 -1.72 -18.55
N ARG A 521 21.70 -1.92 -18.07
CA ARG A 521 22.07 -2.93 -17.07
C ARG A 521 22.70 -2.27 -15.85
N ALA A 522 22.89 -3.02 -14.77
CA ALA A 522 23.55 -2.51 -13.57
C ALA A 522 25.01 -2.08 -13.86
N SER A 523 25.46 -0.98 -13.26
CA SER A 523 26.84 -0.49 -13.42
C SER A 523 27.84 -1.26 -12.53
N SER A 524 27.41 -1.70 -11.36
CA SER A 524 28.17 -2.55 -10.42
C SER A 524 27.21 -3.39 -9.58
N SER A 525 27.72 -4.44 -8.92
CA SER A 525 26.95 -5.22 -7.93
C SER A 525 26.62 -4.42 -6.65
N ALA A 526 27.41 -3.39 -6.36
CA ALA A 526 27.26 -2.56 -5.16
C ALA A 526 26.17 -1.48 -5.28
N MET A 527 25.74 -1.11 -6.50
CA MET A 527 24.66 -0.13 -6.70
C MET A 527 23.56 -0.71 -7.61
N PRO A 528 22.38 -1.04 -7.06
CA PRO A 528 21.27 -1.53 -7.88
C PRO A 528 20.78 -0.44 -8.85
N PRO A 529 20.33 -0.81 -10.06
CA PRO A 529 19.81 0.14 -11.03
C PRO A 529 18.44 0.69 -10.61
N ALA A 530 18.04 1.82 -11.20
CA ALA A 530 16.65 2.25 -11.18
C ALA A 530 15.79 1.27 -12.00
N THR A 531 14.75 0.77 -11.36
CA THR A 531 13.77 -0.19 -11.89
C THR A 531 12.38 0.43 -11.86
N VAL A 532 11.56 0.05 -12.83
CA VAL A 532 10.16 0.48 -12.94
C VAL A 532 9.30 -0.73 -13.20
N GLU A 533 8.34 -0.96 -12.32
CA GLU A 533 7.37 -2.03 -12.43
C GLU A 533 5.97 -1.42 -12.55
N ALA A 534 5.42 -1.45 -13.77
CA ALA A 534 4.04 -1.07 -14.02
C ALA A 534 3.10 -2.28 -13.86
N PHE A 535 1.89 -2.06 -13.35
CA PHE A 535 0.82 -3.05 -13.30
C PHE A 535 -0.55 -2.39 -13.08
N VAL A 536 -1.62 -3.16 -13.29
CA VAL A 536 -3.02 -2.75 -13.01
C VAL A 536 -3.56 -3.48 -11.79
N GLU A 537 -4.54 -2.89 -11.11
CA GLU A 537 -5.20 -3.51 -9.95
C GLU A 537 -5.87 -4.86 -10.28
N ARG A 538 -6.52 -4.93 -11.45
CA ARG A 538 -7.42 -6.03 -11.85
C ARG A 538 -7.35 -6.34 -13.34
N ASP A 539 -7.53 -7.62 -13.64
CA ASP A 539 -7.47 -8.20 -14.99
C ASP A 539 -8.64 -7.80 -15.90
N SER A 540 -9.79 -7.48 -15.32
CA SER A 540 -10.98 -7.05 -16.05
C SER A 540 -11.85 -6.13 -15.20
N THR A 541 -12.61 -5.25 -15.86
CA THR A 541 -13.59 -4.37 -15.21
C THR A 541 -14.88 -4.29 -16.01
N ARG A 542 -15.95 -3.80 -15.36
CA ARG A 542 -17.20 -3.43 -16.03
C ARG A 542 -17.45 -1.95 -15.82
N PHE A 543 -17.80 -1.23 -16.88
CA PHE A 543 -18.27 0.16 -16.77
C PHE A 543 -19.45 0.23 -15.78
N PRO A 544 -19.50 1.23 -14.87
CA PRO A 544 -18.59 2.37 -14.69
C PRO A 544 -17.52 2.17 -13.58
N GLN A 545 -17.00 0.96 -13.37
CA GLN A 545 -15.93 0.75 -12.38
C GLN A 545 -14.55 1.12 -12.97
N PRO A 546 -13.78 2.01 -12.30
CA PRO A 546 -12.44 2.40 -12.75
C PRO A 546 -11.44 1.24 -12.58
N VAL A 547 -10.27 1.41 -13.18
CA VAL A 547 -9.08 0.57 -12.93
C VAL A 547 -8.00 1.46 -12.30
N MET A 548 -7.41 1.05 -11.18
CA MET A 548 -6.21 1.71 -10.66
C MET A 548 -4.97 1.22 -11.41
N ILE A 549 -4.17 2.18 -11.89
CA ILE A 549 -2.90 1.97 -12.56
C ILE A 549 -1.79 2.29 -11.56
N TYR A 550 -0.79 1.41 -11.47
CA TYR A 550 0.34 1.52 -10.54
C TYR A 550 1.66 1.50 -11.30
N ALA A 551 2.63 2.28 -10.82
CA ALA A 551 4.01 2.26 -11.25
C ALA A 551 4.94 2.35 -10.04
N ASN A 552 5.52 1.20 -9.63
CA ASN A 552 6.53 1.15 -8.59
C ASN A 552 7.89 1.55 -9.19
N VAL A 553 8.44 2.67 -8.72
CA VAL A 553 9.68 3.29 -9.20
C VAL A 553 10.71 3.28 -8.08
N ARG A 554 11.70 2.38 -8.17
CA ARG A 554 12.65 2.12 -7.07
C ARG A 554 14.08 1.85 -7.53
N LYS A 555 15.05 2.17 -6.68
CA LYS A 555 16.48 1.85 -6.83
C LYS A 555 16.86 0.81 -5.78
N GLY A 556 16.89 -0.47 -6.17
CA GLY A 556 16.96 -1.56 -5.21
C GLY A 556 15.69 -1.61 -4.35
N ILE A 557 15.83 -1.34 -3.06
CA ILE A 557 14.69 -1.25 -2.11
C ILE A 557 14.20 0.18 -1.85
N TYR A 558 14.90 1.21 -2.36
CA TYR A 558 14.57 2.62 -2.07
C TYR A 558 13.58 3.20 -3.07
N PRO A 559 12.52 3.90 -2.62
CA PRO A 559 11.61 4.62 -3.51
C PRO A 559 12.33 5.78 -4.20
N ILE A 560 11.92 6.08 -5.43
CA ILE A 560 12.41 7.23 -6.20
C ILE A 560 11.26 8.23 -6.29
N LEU A 561 11.41 9.34 -5.58
CA LEU A 561 10.44 10.43 -5.54
C LEU A 561 10.70 11.46 -6.64
N ASN A 562 9.70 12.30 -6.89
CA ASN A 562 9.77 13.39 -7.86
C ASN A 562 10.21 12.91 -9.26
N ALA A 563 9.81 11.70 -9.64
CA ALA A 563 9.91 11.20 -11.00
C ALA A 563 8.67 11.66 -11.80
N THR A 564 8.86 12.03 -13.06
CA THR A 564 7.75 12.24 -13.99
C THR A 564 7.31 10.87 -14.49
N VAL A 565 6.09 10.46 -14.15
CA VAL A 565 5.52 9.15 -14.49
C VAL A 565 4.27 9.35 -15.33
N THR A 566 4.28 8.86 -16.57
CA THR A 566 3.14 8.97 -17.50
C THR A 566 2.78 7.58 -18.04
N ALA A 567 1.55 7.13 -17.79
CA ALA A 567 0.96 5.96 -18.40
C ALA A 567 0.39 6.30 -19.79
N ALA A 568 0.72 5.50 -20.79
CA ALA A 568 0.04 5.43 -22.07
C ALA A 568 -0.82 4.16 -22.09
N ILE A 569 -2.14 4.34 -22.26
CA ILE A 569 -3.12 3.28 -22.33
C ILE A 569 -3.59 3.18 -23.78
N GLU A 570 -3.26 2.10 -24.48
CA GLU A 570 -3.68 1.87 -25.88
C GLU A 570 -4.93 0.97 -25.90
N PRO A 571 -6.13 1.49 -26.26
CA PRO A 571 -7.29 0.65 -26.55
C PRO A 571 -7.17 -0.02 -27.91
N GLU A 572 -7.85 -1.16 -28.03
CA GLU A 572 -7.98 -1.96 -29.25
C GLU A 572 -8.45 -1.15 -30.47
N ALA A 573 -9.47 -0.31 -30.32
CA ALA A 573 -10.15 0.38 -31.43
C ALA A 573 -10.38 1.90 -31.20
N ALA A 574 -9.46 2.58 -30.54
CA ALA A 574 -9.46 4.05 -30.40
C ALA A 574 -8.02 4.62 -30.26
N ASP A 575 -7.87 5.93 -30.11
CA ASP A 575 -6.57 6.56 -29.88
C ASP A 575 -6.02 6.28 -28.47
N PRO A 576 -4.67 6.28 -28.27
CA PRO A 576 -4.07 6.12 -26.95
C PRO A 576 -4.41 7.28 -26.01
N VAL A 577 -4.63 6.97 -24.74
CA VAL A 577 -4.82 7.96 -23.67
C VAL A 577 -3.53 8.08 -22.86
N ALA A 578 -3.04 9.30 -22.65
CA ALA A 578 -1.95 9.60 -21.73
C ALA A 578 -2.49 10.02 -20.36
N LEU A 579 -1.89 9.51 -19.28
CA LEU A 579 -2.32 9.75 -17.91
C LEU A 579 -1.09 9.85 -17.00
N ASP A 580 -0.84 11.03 -16.42
CA ASP A 580 0.23 11.20 -15.44
C ASP A 580 -0.16 10.56 -14.10
N LEU A 581 0.76 9.81 -13.49
CA LEU A 581 0.58 9.12 -12.20
C LEU A 581 1.30 9.89 -11.09
N PHE A 582 0.78 9.85 -9.87
CA PHE A 582 1.31 10.62 -8.74
C PHE A 582 1.60 9.75 -7.51
N ASP A 583 2.61 10.16 -6.76
CA ASP A 583 3.01 9.64 -5.45
C ASP A 583 2.87 10.81 -4.46
N ASN A 584 1.65 10.98 -3.92
CA ASN A 584 1.23 12.16 -3.16
C ASN A 584 0.33 11.85 -1.93
N GLY A 585 -0.13 10.61 -1.78
CA GLY A 585 -1.04 10.13 -0.73
C GLY A 585 -2.52 10.43 -0.96
N ALA A 586 -2.95 10.68 -2.20
CA ALA A 586 -4.33 11.03 -2.51
C ALA A 586 -4.92 10.27 -3.72
N GLY A 587 -6.23 10.04 -3.68
CA GLY A 587 -6.96 9.40 -4.77
C GLY A 587 -6.67 7.90 -4.86
N ALA A 588 -6.16 7.45 -6.00
CA ALA A 588 -5.72 6.06 -6.15
C ALA A 588 -4.39 5.77 -5.43
N ASP A 589 -3.62 6.82 -5.11
CA ASP A 589 -2.46 6.70 -4.25
C ASP A 589 -2.86 6.78 -2.78
N ILE A 590 -2.33 5.85 -1.99
CA ILE A 590 -2.78 5.57 -0.61
C ILE A 590 -1.69 5.91 0.41
N ILE A 591 -0.40 5.77 0.04
CA ILE A 591 0.74 6.06 0.92
C ILE A 591 1.68 7.02 0.22
N LYS A 592 1.72 8.24 0.74
CA LYS A 592 2.58 9.30 0.23
C LYS A 592 4.07 8.94 0.33
N ASN A 593 4.78 9.23 -0.75
CA ASN A 593 6.23 9.09 -0.93
C ASN A 593 6.74 7.63 -0.95
N ASP A 594 5.89 6.62 -1.22
CA ASP A 594 6.30 5.20 -1.17
C ASP A 594 6.95 4.70 -2.48
N GLY A 595 7.08 5.57 -3.48
CA GLY A 595 7.61 5.28 -4.80
C GLY A 595 6.61 4.58 -5.73
N ILE A 596 5.34 4.41 -5.33
CA ILE A 596 4.28 3.78 -6.12
C ILE A 596 3.32 4.85 -6.64
N TYR A 597 3.68 5.35 -7.82
CA TYR A 597 2.90 6.36 -8.52
C TYR A 597 1.60 5.73 -9.02
N SER A 598 0.46 6.29 -8.62
CA SER A 598 -0.85 5.68 -8.81
C SER A 598 -1.85 6.66 -9.42
N ARG A 599 -2.85 6.15 -10.14
CA ARG A 599 -4.03 6.94 -10.59
C ARG A 599 -5.23 6.08 -10.99
N TYR A 600 -6.44 6.63 -10.89
CA TYR A 600 -7.64 6.03 -11.47
C TYR A 600 -7.73 6.25 -12.99
N PHE A 601 -8.06 5.18 -13.73
CA PHE A 601 -8.42 5.22 -15.15
C PHE A 601 -9.87 4.77 -15.36
N PHE A 602 -10.69 5.63 -15.95
CA PHE A 602 -12.13 5.43 -16.19
C PHE A 602 -12.60 5.87 -17.59
N SER A 603 -11.73 6.53 -18.37
CA SER A 603 -12.02 7.05 -19.71
C SER A 603 -12.03 5.94 -20.78
N PHE A 604 -12.97 5.00 -20.66
CA PHE A 604 -13.10 3.85 -21.55
C PHE A 604 -13.77 4.23 -22.87
N ALA A 605 -13.00 4.29 -23.96
CA ALA A 605 -13.52 4.63 -25.29
C ALA A 605 -14.38 3.52 -25.92
N VAL A 606 -14.03 2.24 -25.68
CA VAL A 606 -14.67 1.07 -26.29
C VAL A 606 -14.70 -0.13 -25.33
N ASN A 607 -15.59 -1.09 -25.59
CA ASN A 607 -15.47 -2.44 -25.06
C ASN A 607 -14.28 -3.14 -25.74
N GLY A 608 -13.52 -3.96 -25.00
CA GLY A 608 -12.37 -4.68 -25.55
C GLY A 608 -11.14 -4.64 -24.65
N ARG A 609 -9.96 -4.88 -25.24
CA ARG A 609 -8.69 -4.91 -24.52
C ARG A 609 -7.96 -3.56 -24.55
N TYR A 610 -7.27 -3.28 -23.44
CA TYR A 610 -6.46 -2.09 -23.21
C TYR A 610 -5.06 -2.56 -22.79
N SER A 611 -4.01 -2.13 -23.50
CA SER A 611 -2.62 -2.38 -23.10
C SER A 611 -2.04 -1.18 -22.36
N LEU A 612 -1.28 -1.45 -21.30
CA LEU A 612 -0.67 -0.42 -20.45
C LEU A 612 0.84 -0.36 -20.68
N LYS A 613 1.35 0.86 -20.89
CA LYS A 613 2.77 1.18 -20.97
C LYS A 613 3.06 2.40 -20.10
N VAL A 614 4.05 2.33 -19.22
CA VAL A 614 4.43 3.45 -18.36
C VAL A 614 5.81 3.96 -18.76
N HIS A 615 5.91 5.27 -18.92
CA HIS A 615 7.13 6.02 -19.15
C HIS A 615 7.51 6.74 -17.86
N VAL A 616 8.76 6.59 -17.43
CA VAL A 616 9.29 7.23 -16.23
C VAL A 616 10.58 7.96 -16.56
N SER A 617 10.67 9.22 -16.13
CA SER A 617 11.91 9.98 -16.21
C SER A 617 12.19 10.74 -14.92
N HIS A 618 13.46 10.82 -14.55
CA HIS A 618 13.93 11.57 -13.40
C HIS A 618 15.13 12.43 -13.79
N SER A 619 15.07 13.72 -13.47
CA SER A 619 16.11 14.70 -13.83
C SER A 619 17.23 14.73 -12.79
N PRO A 620 18.52 14.76 -13.19
CA PRO A 620 19.64 14.91 -12.26
C PRO A 620 19.68 16.27 -11.53
N SER A 621 18.80 17.22 -11.91
CA SER A 621 18.62 18.49 -11.19
C SER A 621 17.77 18.38 -9.93
N ILE A 622 17.07 17.25 -9.73
CA ILE A 622 16.16 17.00 -8.62
C ILE A 622 16.79 15.94 -7.70
N SER A 623 16.77 16.14 -6.39
CA SER A 623 17.16 15.09 -5.43
C SER A 623 16.02 14.08 -5.30
N GLY A 624 16.14 12.94 -5.98
CA GLY A 624 15.07 11.95 -6.11
C GLY A 624 14.96 10.88 -5.02
N LEU A 625 16.03 10.54 -4.30
CA LEU A 625 15.89 9.64 -3.16
C LEU A 625 15.39 10.41 -1.94
N ALA A 626 14.21 10.07 -1.45
CA ALA A 626 13.96 10.16 -0.02
C ALA A 626 14.57 8.93 0.64
N TYR A 627 15.25 9.13 1.76
CA TYR A 627 15.81 8.02 2.52
C TYR A 627 14.75 7.25 3.31
N SER A 628 13.66 7.94 3.72
CA SER A 628 12.51 7.30 4.36
C SER A 628 11.92 6.22 3.45
N ILE A 629 11.73 5.02 4.00
CA ILE A 629 10.73 4.08 3.54
C ILE A 629 9.42 4.50 4.23
N PRO A 630 8.44 5.10 3.55
CA PRO A 630 7.12 5.29 4.11
C PRO A 630 6.27 4.05 3.84
N GLY A 631 5.30 3.82 4.73
CA GLY A 631 4.61 2.54 4.84
C GLY A 631 4.79 1.95 6.24
N SER A 632 4.06 0.87 6.51
CA SER A 632 4.09 0.19 7.80
C SER A 632 5.38 -0.59 8.00
N ARG A 633 5.97 -0.41 9.19
CA ARG A 633 7.27 -0.97 9.59
C ARG A 633 7.24 -1.32 11.07
N ALA A 634 7.75 -2.47 11.47
CA ALA A 634 7.76 -2.89 12.87
C ALA A 634 8.37 -1.84 13.82
N MET A 635 7.61 -1.44 14.85
CA MET A 635 8.04 -0.45 15.85
C MET A 635 9.33 -0.92 16.54
N TYR A 636 10.37 -0.08 16.50
CA TYR A 636 11.57 -0.26 17.32
C TYR A 636 11.41 0.46 18.65
N VAL A 637 11.58 -0.26 19.73
CA VAL A 637 11.48 0.24 21.10
C VAL A 637 12.86 0.69 21.59
N PRO A 638 13.09 1.99 21.88
CA PRO A 638 14.39 2.46 22.35
C PRO A 638 14.73 2.04 23.79
N GLY A 639 13.75 1.60 24.57
CA GLY A 639 13.94 1.06 25.91
C GLY A 639 12.64 0.66 26.58
N TYR A 640 12.74 -0.02 27.72
CA TYR A 640 11.62 -0.51 28.54
C TYR A 640 11.93 -0.32 30.03
N ILE A 641 10.89 -0.31 30.89
CA ILE A 641 11.07 -0.34 32.34
C ILE A 641 11.09 -1.80 32.79
N ALA A 642 12.16 -2.22 33.46
CA ALA A 642 12.24 -3.51 34.14
C ALA A 642 12.70 -3.31 35.58
N ASN A 643 12.01 -3.93 36.55
CA ASN A 643 12.28 -3.81 37.99
C ASN A 643 12.38 -2.36 38.49
N GLY A 644 11.62 -1.43 37.89
CA GLY A 644 11.62 0.00 38.23
C GLY A 644 12.78 0.83 37.65
N SER A 645 13.70 0.23 36.90
CA SER A 645 14.75 0.95 36.16
C SER A 645 14.45 0.99 34.66
N ILE A 646 14.83 2.08 34.00
CA ILE A 646 14.80 2.17 32.53
C ILE A 646 16.00 1.42 31.98
N GLN A 647 15.75 0.44 31.13
CA GLN A 647 16.77 -0.25 30.33
C GLN A 647 16.65 0.27 28.89
N MET A 648 17.72 0.85 28.37
CA MET A 648 17.78 1.35 27.00
C MET A 648 18.34 0.26 26.09
N ASN A 649 17.69 0.05 24.95
CA ASN A 649 18.20 -0.79 23.89
C ASN A 649 19.29 -0.05 23.11
N ALA A 650 20.17 -0.80 22.42
CA ALA A 650 21.23 -0.21 21.62
C ALA A 650 20.63 0.71 20.54
N PRO A 651 21.00 2.01 20.46
CA PRO A 651 20.36 2.93 19.53
C PRO A 651 20.42 2.39 18.10
N ARG A 652 19.31 2.51 17.35
CA ARG A 652 19.29 2.17 15.92
C ARG A 652 20.53 2.76 15.27
N LYS A 653 21.26 1.95 14.49
CA LYS A 653 22.36 2.42 13.64
C LYS A 653 21.76 3.34 12.58
N SER A 654 21.64 4.62 12.88
CA SER A 654 21.50 5.64 11.86
C SER A 654 22.72 5.54 10.96
N ALA A 655 22.53 5.36 9.66
CA ALA A 655 23.64 5.59 8.76
C ALA A 655 24.05 7.06 8.90
N GLY A 656 25.36 7.29 8.98
CA GLY A 656 25.89 8.66 9.02
C GLY A 656 25.39 9.45 7.82
N ARG A 657 25.08 10.72 8.04
CA ARG A 657 24.68 11.66 6.98
C ARG A 657 25.92 12.04 6.14
N SER A 658 26.37 11.10 5.32
CA SER A 658 27.48 11.16 4.38
C SER A 658 27.23 10.06 3.35
N GLU A 659 27.07 10.32 2.06
CA GLU A 659 27.80 11.27 1.23
C GLU A 659 26.86 12.18 0.40
N GLU A 660 27.40 13.17 -0.32
CA GLU A 660 26.64 13.85 -1.39
C GLU A 660 26.35 12.84 -2.50
N GLU A 661 25.11 12.34 -2.60
CA GLU A 661 24.77 11.38 -3.65
C GLU A 661 25.00 11.99 -5.04
N PRO A 662 25.68 11.27 -5.96
CA PRO A 662 26.02 11.80 -7.27
C PRO A 662 24.75 12.08 -8.06
N LYS A 663 24.51 13.35 -8.43
CA LYS A 663 23.35 13.78 -9.24
C LYS A 663 23.19 12.88 -10.47
N TRP A 664 22.14 12.07 -10.46
CA TRP A 664 21.91 11.03 -11.44
C TRP A 664 20.48 11.13 -11.98
N GLY A 665 20.34 10.92 -13.29
CA GLY A 665 19.05 10.89 -13.97
C GLY A 665 18.83 9.53 -14.60
N PHE A 666 17.57 9.20 -14.88
CA PHE A 666 17.23 8.03 -15.68
C PHE A 666 15.98 8.27 -16.52
N SER A 667 15.85 7.47 -17.56
CA SER A 667 14.59 7.24 -18.27
C SER A 667 14.38 5.74 -18.38
N ARG A 668 13.16 5.27 -18.12
CA ARG A 668 12.75 3.88 -18.19
C ARG A 668 11.34 3.79 -18.78
N VAL A 669 11.07 2.64 -19.38
CA VAL A 669 9.78 2.30 -19.94
C VAL A 669 9.45 0.89 -19.46
N SER A 670 8.22 0.67 -18.99
CA SER A 670 7.78 -0.62 -18.44
C SER A 670 6.39 -0.95 -18.96
N SER A 671 6.17 -2.18 -19.43
CA SER A 671 4.83 -2.65 -19.78
C SER A 671 4.09 -3.08 -18.51
N GLY A 672 2.87 -2.57 -18.33
CA GLY A 672 1.97 -2.93 -17.24
C GLY A 672 1.00 -4.05 -17.59
N GLY A 673 1.23 -4.77 -18.70
CA GLY A 673 0.36 -5.83 -19.20
C GLY A 673 -0.87 -5.28 -19.92
N SER A 674 -2.02 -5.95 -19.75
CA SER A 674 -3.28 -5.57 -20.38
C SER A 674 -4.49 -6.00 -19.55
N PHE A 675 -5.59 -5.26 -19.66
CA PHE A 675 -6.88 -5.55 -19.01
C PHE A 675 -8.05 -5.45 -20.00
N SER A 676 -9.17 -6.08 -19.65
CA SER A 676 -10.39 -6.08 -20.48
C SER A 676 -11.51 -5.24 -19.86
N VAL A 677 -12.20 -4.44 -20.68
CA VAL A 677 -13.34 -3.60 -20.25
C VAL A 677 -14.62 -4.05 -20.94
N LEU A 678 -15.70 -4.16 -20.16
CA LEU A 678 -17.03 -4.60 -20.60
C LEU A 678 -18.13 -3.62 -20.19
N GLY A 679 -19.21 -3.53 -20.98
CA GLY A 679 -20.39 -2.73 -20.67
C GLY A 679 -20.27 -1.23 -20.99
N VAL A 680 -19.24 -0.79 -21.73
CA VAL A 680 -19.10 0.60 -22.18
C VAL A 680 -20.31 0.96 -23.08
N PRO A 681 -21.08 2.01 -22.76
CA PRO A 681 -22.23 2.45 -23.57
C PRO A 681 -21.82 2.93 -24.96
N ALA A 682 -22.72 2.82 -25.94
CA ALA A 682 -22.52 3.39 -27.26
C ALA A 682 -22.97 4.86 -27.29
N GLY A 683 -22.03 5.78 -27.53
CA GLY A 683 -22.28 7.22 -27.57
C GLY A 683 -22.16 7.91 -26.19
N PRO A 684 -22.46 9.21 -26.10
CA PRO A 684 -22.35 9.97 -24.86
C PRO A 684 -23.36 9.46 -23.82
N HIS A 685 -22.87 9.16 -22.62
CA HIS A 685 -23.66 8.80 -21.46
C HIS A 685 -23.62 9.93 -20.42
N PRO A 686 -24.57 10.00 -19.47
CA PRO A 686 -24.42 10.88 -18.32
C PRO A 686 -23.15 10.53 -17.54
N ASP A 687 -22.61 11.51 -16.84
CA ASP A 687 -21.59 11.26 -15.83
C ASP A 687 -22.15 10.40 -14.68
N VAL A 688 -21.29 9.53 -14.18
CA VAL A 688 -21.53 8.46 -13.20
C VAL A 688 -20.31 8.26 -12.27
N PHE A 689 -19.30 9.13 -12.35
CA PHE A 689 -18.01 8.98 -11.68
C PHE A 689 -17.81 10.06 -10.59
N PRO A 690 -18.16 9.80 -9.32
CA PRO A 690 -18.01 10.80 -8.27
C PRO A 690 -16.53 11.12 -7.96
N PRO A 691 -16.25 12.27 -7.30
CA PRO A 691 -14.93 12.57 -6.75
C PRO A 691 -14.44 11.48 -5.78
N CYS A 692 -13.12 11.29 -5.67
CA CYS A 692 -12.54 10.30 -4.77
C CYS A 692 -12.73 10.66 -3.28
N LYS A 693 -12.62 9.66 -2.40
CA LYS A 693 -12.62 9.89 -0.94
C LYS A 693 -11.38 10.69 -0.55
N ILE A 694 -11.56 11.72 0.29
CA ILE A 694 -10.47 12.42 0.97
C ILE A 694 -10.01 11.57 2.16
N THR A 695 -8.72 11.24 2.22
CA THR A 695 -8.11 10.36 3.24
C THR A 695 -7.17 11.09 4.20
N ASP A 696 -6.76 12.31 3.88
CA ASP A 696 -5.74 13.10 4.59
C ASP A 696 -6.31 14.33 5.32
N LEU A 697 -7.64 14.39 5.53
CA LEU A 697 -8.27 15.53 6.18
C LEU A 697 -7.71 15.75 7.59
N HIS A 698 -7.27 16.98 7.82
CA HIS A 698 -6.68 17.44 9.06
C HIS A 698 -7.39 18.71 9.55
N ALA A 699 -7.48 18.88 10.88
CA ALA A 699 -8.07 20.05 11.51
C ALA A 699 -7.16 20.56 12.63
N VAL A 700 -6.93 21.87 12.68
CA VAL A 700 -6.13 22.54 13.72
C VAL A 700 -6.89 23.77 14.21
N GLU A 701 -6.89 23.98 15.53
CA GLU A 701 -7.33 25.24 16.11
C GLU A 701 -6.21 26.29 16.00
N VAL A 702 -6.52 27.46 15.43
CA VAL A 702 -5.64 28.63 15.35
C VAL A 702 -6.48 29.87 15.70
N GLU A 703 -6.11 30.60 16.76
CA GLU A 703 -6.71 31.89 17.14
C GLU A 703 -8.26 31.90 17.23
N GLU A 704 -8.84 30.89 17.92
CA GLU A 704 -10.30 30.64 18.03
C GLU A 704 -11.00 30.25 16.72
N GLU A 705 -10.29 30.10 15.61
CA GLU A 705 -10.79 29.55 14.35
C GLU A 705 -10.26 28.13 14.12
N VAL A 706 -10.94 27.40 13.25
CA VAL A 706 -10.60 26.02 12.89
C VAL A 706 -10.10 26.03 11.45
N THR A 707 -8.83 25.73 11.28
CA THR A 707 -8.19 25.60 9.97
C THR A 707 -8.14 24.13 9.58
N LEU A 708 -8.86 23.80 8.52
CA LEU A 708 -8.86 22.50 7.87
C LEU A 708 -7.80 22.46 6.76
N SER A 709 -7.24 21.28 6.52
CA SER A 709 -6.34 21.03 5.38
C SER A 709 -6.50 19.60 4.87
N TRP A 710 -6.48 19.43 3.55
CA TRP A 710 -6.57 18.14 2.86
C TRP A 710 -5.98 18.26 1.45
N THR A 711 -5.88 17.14 0.73
CA THR A 711 -5.51 17.11 -0.69
C THR A 711 -6.77 17.04 -1.56
N ALA A 712 -6.88 17.96 -2.53
CA ALA A 712 -8.07 18.11 -3.38
C ALA A 712 -8.35 16.83 -4.20
N PRO A 713 -9.60 16.31 -4.20
CA PRO A 713 -10.06 15.32 -5.15
C PRO A 713 -10.40 15.95 -6.52
N GLY A 714 -10.72 15.10 -7.49
CA GLY A 714 -11.14 15.51 -8.83
C GLY A 714 -12.59 15.98 -8.95
N GLU A 715 -12.97 16.26 -10.19
CA GLU A 715 -14.36 16.22 -10.65
C GLU A 715 -14.79 14.74 -10.65
N ASP A 716 -14.05 13.92 -11.40
CA ASP A 716 -14.22 12.47 -11.46
C ASP A 716 -12.98 11.82 -10.79
N TYR A 717 -13.20 11.07 -9.71
CA TYR A 717 -12.12 10.46 -8.91
C TYR A 717 -10.97 11.44 -8.55
N ASP A 718 -9.80 11.30 -9.20
CA ASP A 718 -8.57 12.06 -9.00
C ASP A 718 -8.17 12.88 -10.25
N GLN A 719 -9.16 13.26 -11.07
CA GLN A 719 -8.96 14.04 -12.30
C GLN A 719 -9.90 15.25 -12.36
N GLY A 720 -9.44 16.37 -12.91
CA GLY A 720 -10.19 17.64 -12.90
C GLY A 720 -10.12 18.35 -11.54
N HIS A 721 -11.23 18.98 -11.14
CA HIS A 721 -11.39 19.65 -9.85
C HIS A 721 -12.83 19.46 -9.35
N ALA A 722 -13.02 19.31 -8.04
CA ALA A 722 -14.37 19.27 -7.48
C ALA A 722 -15.17 20.56 -7.79
N ASN A 723 -16.49 20.49 -7.81
CA ASN A 723 -17.36 21.65 -8.00
C ASN A 723 -17.63 22.37 -6.67
N SER A 724 -17.82 21.62 -5.58
CA SER A 724 -17.98 22.16 -4.23
C SER A 724 -17.69 21.12 -3.14
N TYR A 725 -17.64 21.56 -1.89
CA TYR A 725 -17.48 20.69 -0.72
C TYR A 725 -18.65 20.83 0.27
N GLU A 726 -19.13 19.70 0.75
CA GLU A 726 -20.07 19.59 1.87
C GLU A 726 -19.25 19.31 3.14
N ILE A 727 -18.93 20.36 3.90
CA ILE A 727 -18.16 20.29 5.15
C ILE A 727 -19.13 20.26 6.33
N ARG A 728 -19.03 19.26 7.22
CA ARG A 728 -19.91 19.12 8.39
C ARG A 728 -19.16 18.87 9.69
N ILE A 729 -19.77 19.30 10.79
CA ILE A 729 -19.22 19.21 12.15
C ILE A 729 -20.19 18.60 13.17
N SER A 730 -19.64 17.98 14.22
CA SER A 730 -20.41 17.35 15.31
C SER A 730 -19.66 17.39 16.65
N LYS A 731 -20.39 17.42 17.77
CA LYS A 731 -19.86 17.21 19.14
C LYS A 731 -19.62 15.73 19.45
N SER A 732 -20.31 14.85 18.72
CA SER A 732 -20.27 13.39 18.87
C SER A 732 -19.60 12.75 17.65
N LEU A 733 -18.59 11.92 17.91
CA LEU A 733 -17.91 11.11 16.90
C LEU A 733 -18.88 10.14 16.21
N GLN A 734 -19.73 9.48 17.01
CA GLN A 734 -20.74 8.55 16.51
C GLN A 734 -21.72 9.24 15.54
N ASN A 735 -22.20 10.45 15.86
CA ASN A 735 -23.20 11.13 15.05
C ASN A 735 -22.64 11.52 13.66
N ILE A 736 -21.36 11.92 13.56
CA ILE A 736 -20.77 12.28 12.26
C ILE A 736 -20.35 11.04 11.45
N GLN A 737 -20.11 9.91 12.12
CA GLN A 737 -19.81 8.62 11.50
C GLN A 737 -21.06 7.94 10.94
N ASP A 738 -22.12 7.84 11.74
CA ASP A 738 -23.35 7.12 11.38
C ASP A 738 -24.31 7.98 10.54
N ASP A 739 -24.40 9.28 10.83
CA ASP A 739 -25.40 10.18 10.25
C ASP A 739 -24.80 11.55 9.87
N PHE A 740 -23.80 11.49 8.99
CA PHE A 740 -23.21 12.66 8.35
C PHE A 740 -24.29 13.61 7.78
N ASN A 741 -25.40 13.09 7.25
CA ASN A 741 -26.45 13.90 6.61
C ASN A 741 -27.23 14.80 7.59
N ASN A 742 -27.19 14.52 8.89
CA ASN A 742 -27.80 15.34 9.94
C ASN A 742 -26.78 16.10 10.81
N ALA A 743 -25.47 15.89 10.62
CA ALA A 743 -24.42 16.71 11.24
C ALA A 743 -24.47 18.19 10.79
N ILE A 744 -23.93 19.12 11.58
CA ILE A 744 -24.09 20.56 11.35
C ILE A 744 -23.29 21.01 10.13
N LEU A 745 -23.94 21.64 9.15
CA LEU A 745 -23.32 22.12 7.92
C LEU A 745 -22.51 23.41 8.16
N VAL A 746 -21.25 23.41 7.71
CA VAL A 746 -20.38 24.60 7.70
C VAL A 746 -20.59 25.37 6.40
N ASN A 747 -20.63 26.71 6.48
CA ASN A 747 -20.75 27.55 5.30
C ASN A 747 -19.43 27.59 4.51
N ALA A 748 -19.30 26.70 3.54
CA ALA A 748 -18.17 26.60 2.63
C ALA A 748 -18.31 27.46 1.35
N SER A 749 -19.27 28.39 1.25
CA SER A 749 -19.56 29.14 0.00
C SER A 749 -18.44 30.06 -0.50
N LYS A 750 -17.36 30.24 0.26
CA LYS A 750 -16.16 30.99 -0.15
C LYS A 750 -15.00 30.09 -0.62
N LEU A 751 -15.14 28.77 -0.48
CA LEU A 751 -14.13 27.80 -0.86
C LEU A 751 -14.26 27.51 -2.35
N ASN A 752 -13.22 27.84 -3.12
CA ASN A 752 -13.11 27.49 -4.53
C ASN A 752 -12.23 26.24 -4.63
N PRO A 753 -12.78 25.06 -4.97
CA PRO A 753 -11.98 23.85 -5.07
C PRO A 753 -10.85 24.01 -6.07
N GLN A 754 -9.70 23.41 -5.76
CA GLN A 754 -8.50 23.46 -6.58
C GLN A 754 -8.35 22.20 -7.43
N GLN A 755 -7.36 22.21 -8.32
CA GLN A 755 -7.03 21.05 -9.15
C GLN A 755 -6.70 19.83 -8.27
N ALA A 756 -7.16 18.64 -8.67
CA ALA A 756 -6.86 17.39 -7.97
C ALA A 756 -5.37 17.22 -7.64
N GLY A 757 -5.06 16.73 -6.44
CA GLY A 757 -3.69 16.55 -5.95
C GLY A 757 -3.02 17.81 -5.39
N THR A 758 -3.67 18.98 -5.43
CA THR A 758 -3.18 20.19 -4.75
C THR A 758 -3.63 20.23 -3.29
N LYS A 759 -2.87 20.90 -2.42
CA LYS A 759 -3.21 21.05 -1.01
C LYS A 759 -4.21 22.18 -0.81
N GLU A 760 -5.39 21.86 -0.29
CA GLU A 760 -6.38 22.85 0.14
C GLU A 760 -6.25 23.20 1.62
N VAL A 761 -6.70 24.42 1.94
CA VAL A 761 -6.78 24.97 3.28
C VAL A 761 -8.06 25.80 3.38
N PHE A 762 -8.87 25.55 4.41
CA PHE A 762 -10.11 26.29 4.65
C PHE A 762 -10.28 26.58 6.15
N THR A 763 -10.54 27.84 6.49
CA THR A 763 -10.68 28.28 7.89
C THR A 763 -12.10 28.74 8.16
N PHE A 764 -12.69 28.32 9.29
CA PHE A 764 -14.01 28.74 9.73
C PHE A 764 -14.05 28.98 11.25
N SER A 765 -14.92 29.90 11.68
CA SER A 765 -15.13 30.15 13.11
C SER A 765 -16.23 29.23 13.68
N PRO A 766 -15.96 28.45 14.74
CA PRO A 766 -16.92 27.56 15.37
C PRO A 766 -17.90 28.27 16.32
N ARG A 767 -17.87 29.62 16.44
CA ARG A 767 -18.63 30.39 17.44
C ARG A 767 -20.17 30.24 17.41
N LEU A 768 -20.75 29.65 16.37
CA LEU A 768 -22.17 29.27 16.31
C LEU A 768 -22.52 28.01 17.12
N PHE A 769 -21.50 27.23 17.50
CA PHE A 769 -21.61 25.87 18.06
C PHE A 769 -21.55 25.84 19.61
N THR A 770 -21.10 26.93 20.21
CA THR A 770 -20.93 27.14 21.66
C THR A 770 -22.16 27.75 22.33
N ASN A 771 -23.11 28.30 21.55
CA ASN A 771 -24.21 29.13 22.07
C ASN A 771 -25.59 28.43 21.98
N GLY A 772 -25.63 27.11 22.22
CA GLY A 772 -26.87 26.32 22.31
C GLY A 772 -27.37 26.25 23.75
N PRO A 773 -28.65 26.50 24.05
CA PRO A 773 -29.17 26.57 25.42
C PRO A 773 -29.59 25.19 25.97
N ASP A 774 -28.65 24.27 26.14
CA ASP A 774 -28.89 23.00 26.84
C ASP A 774 -28.79 23.17 28.37
N HIS A 775 -29.77 23.89 28.94
CA HIS A 775 -29.94 23.97 30.39
C HIS A 775 -30.66 22.73 30.93
N GLN A 776 -29.90 21.74 31.40
CA GLN A 776 -30.39 20.77 32.36
C GLN A 776 -29.32 20.50 33.44
N PRO A 777 -29.46 21.06 34.66
CA PRO A 777 -28.43 21.00 35.68
C PRO A 777 -28.56 19.74 36.54
N ASP A 778 -28.00 18.62 36.09
CA ASP A 778 -27.75 17.45 36.94
C ASP A 778 -26.52 16.68 36.43
N GLY A 779 -25.51 16.52 37.30
CA GLY A 779 -24.34 15.66 37.06
C GLY A 779 -23.13 16.35 36.42
N GLU A 780 -21.98 16.25 37.08
CA GLU A 780 -20.67 16.75 36.64
C GLU A 780 -20.28 16.17 35.27
N THR A 781 -20.46 16.94 34.20
CA THR A 781 -19.85 16.67 32.90
C THR A 781 -19.09 17.90 32.44
N GLN A 782 -17.76 17.77 32.36
CA GLN A 782 -16.92 18.79 31.73
C GLN A 782 -17.35 18.93 30.27
N GLU A 783 -17.78 20.11 29.86
CA GLU A 783 -18.19 20.36 28.47
C GLU A 783 -17.05 19.99 27.53
N SER A 784 -17.28 18.99 26.67
CA SER A 784 -16.30 18.58 25.67
C SER A 784 -16.21 19.66 24.59
N HIS A 785 -15.21 20.52 24.71
CA HIS A 785 -14.90 21.59 23.76
C HIS A 785 -14.24 21.02 22.50
N ARG A 786 -14.90 20.07 21.84
CA ARG A 786 -14.36 19.32 20.71
C ARG A 786 -15.31 19.37 19.52
N ILE A 787 -14.70 19.38 18.35
CA ILE A 787 -15.38 19.19 17.09
C ILE A 787 -14.76 18.05 16.32
N TYR A 788 -15.62 17.19 15.81
CA TYR A 788 -15.31 16.24 14.76
C TYR A 788 -15.76 16.85 13.45
N VAL A 789 -14.90 16.79 12.44
CA VAL A 789 -15.09 17.41 11.12
C VAL A 789 -14.93 16.34 10.05
N ALA A 790 -15.85 16.31 9.09
CA ALA A 790 -15.73 15.45 7.92
C ALA A 790 -16.25 16.19 6.67
N ILE A 791 -15.78 15.77 5.51
CA ILE A 791 -16.04 16.43 4.22
C ILE A 791 -16.52 15.39 3.20
N ARG A 792 -17.41 15.82 2.30
CA ARG A 792 -17.63 15.19 1.00
C ARG A 792 -17.35 16.19 -0.12
N ALA A 793 -16.70 15.75 -1.19
CA ALA A 793 -16.61 16.51 -2.42
C ALA A 793 -17.84 16.21 -3.30
N ILE A 794 -18.22 17.20 -4.10
CA ILE A 794 -19.37 17.14 -5.02
C ILE A 794 -18.89 17.62 -6.39
N ASP A 795 -19.22 16.89 -7.44
CA ASP A 795 -18.96 17.26 -8.84
C ASP A 795 -20.00 18.24 -9.42
N ARG A 796 -19.92 18.54 -10.72
CA ARG A 796 -20.85 19.44 -11.41
C ARG A 796 -22.22 18.82 -11.66
N ASN A 797 -22.33 17.49 -11.64
CA ASN A 797 -23.55 16.72 -11.84
C ASN A 797 -24.23 16.33 -10.51
N SER A 798 -23.69 16.79 -9.38
CA SER A 798 -24.15 16.53 -8.01
C SER A 798 -24.00 15.09 -7.52
N LEU A 799 -23.13 14.27 -8.11
CA LEU A 799 -22.67 13.05 -7.44
C LEU A 799 -21.73 13.46 -6.30
N LYS A 800 -21.55 12.55 -5.33
CA LYS A 800 -20.85 12.83 -4.08
C LYS A 800 -19.78 11.78 -3.83
N SER A 801 -18.62 12.23 -3.36
CA SER A 801 -17.62 11.32 -2.81
C SER A 801 -18.16 10.55 -1.61
N ALA A 802 -17.50 9.44 -1.26
CA ALA A 802 -17.61 8.92 0.10
C ALA A 802 -17.16 9.98 1.12
N VAL A 803 -17.67 9.88 2.35
CA VAL A 803 -17.24 10.73 3.48
C VAL A 803 -15.75 10.53 3.72
N SER A 804 -15.04 11.63 4.00
CA SER A 804 -13.61 11.64 4.31
C SER A 804 -13.24 10.80 5.54
N ASN A 805 -11.95 10.68 5.85
CA ASN A 805 -11.55 10.43 7.24
C ASN A 805 -12.11 11.55 8.16
N ILE A 806 -12.38 11.23 9.42
CA ILE A 806 -12.89 12.21 10.39
C ILE A 806 -11.69 12.90 11.05
N ALA A 807 -11.62 14.22 10.93
CA ALA A 807 -10.63 15.05 11.61
C ALA A 807 -11.18 15.54 12.95
N GLN A 808 -10.28 15.73 13.93
CA GLN A 808 -10.64 16.18 15.27
C GLN A 808 -9.88 17.47 15.60
N ALA A 809 -10.59 18.50 16.07
CA ALA A 809 -9.98 19.68 16.69
C ALA A 809 -10.51 19.88 18.11
N SER A 810 -9.62 20.28 19.02
CA SER A 810 -9.97 20.75 20.36
C SER A 810 -10.05 22.26 20.34
N LEU A 811 -11.19 22.80 20.74
CA LEU A 811 -11.42 24.23 20.90
C LEU A 811 -10.98 24.63 22.32
N PHE A 812 -10.19 25.68 22.42
CA PHE A 812 -9.80 26.30 23.66
C PHE A 812 -10.63 27.56 23.86
N ILE A 813 -11.73 27.43 24.59
CA ILE A 813 -12.35 28.60 25.20
C ILE A 813 -11.50 28.93 26.44
N PRO A 814 -10.80 30.08 26.49
CA PRO A 814 -10.17 30.50 27.73
C PRO A 814 -11.27 30.59 28.81
N PRO A 815 -11.05 30.05 30.02
CA PRO A 815 -12.08 30.06 31.05
C PRO A 815 -12.54 31.50 31.24
N ASN A 816 -13.85 31.71 31.09
CA ASN A 816 -14.48 33.03 31.07
C ASN A 816 -13.81 33.92 32.10
N SER A 817 -13.24 35.05 31.66
CA SER A 817 -12.66 36.08 32.52
C SER A 817 -13.78 36.85 33.22
N ALA A 818 -14.55 36.12 34.02
CA ALA A 818 -15.60 36.59 34.90
C ALA A 818 -14.99 37.50 35.97
N LEU A 819 -14.86 38.77 35.60
CA LEU A 819 -14.80 39.92 36.50
C LEU A 819 -13.62 39.97 37.49
N ILE A 820 -12.39 39.79 36.99
CA ILE A 820 -11.23 40.41 37.67
C ILE A 820 -11.28 41.94 37.58
N LEU A 821 -11.96 42.49 36.56
CA LEU A 821 -12.12 43.94 36.36
C LEU A 821 -12.94 44.66 37.45
N ASP A 822 -13.77 43.95 38.22
CA ASP A 822 -14.60 44.62 39.24
C ASP A 822 -13.84 44.85 40.56
N ARG A 823 -12.92 43.96 40.94
CA ARG A 823 -12.21 44.07 42.24
C ARG A 823 -11.28 45.28 42.28
N ASP A 824 -10.51 45.51 41.22
CA ASP A 824 -9.60 46.66 41.14
C ASP A 824 -10.37 47.98 40.97
N ASN A 825 -11.50 47.97 40.28
CA ASN A 825 -12.36 49.15 40.11
C ASN A 825 -13.11 49.50 41.42
N LEU A 826 -13.50 48.48 42.22
CA LEU A 826 -14.07 48.67 43.55
C LEU A 826 -13.02 49.19 44.55
N ILE A 827 -11.78 48.67 44.50
CA ILE A 827 -10.65 49.17 45.30
C ILE A 827 -10.32 50.61 44.91
N LEU A 828 -10.24 50.92 43.61
CA LEU A 828 -9.94 52.28 43.12
C LEU A 828 -11.04 53.28 43.51
N LYS A 829 -12.33 52.90 43.42
CA LYS A 829 -13.45 53.70 43.95
C LYS A 829 -13.38 53.86 45.47
N GLY A 830 -13.01 52.81 46.22
CA GLY A 830 -12.77 52.85 47.66
C GLY A 830 -11.66 53.83 48.06
N VAL A 831 -10.53 53.80 47.34
CA VAL A 831 -9.42 54.74 47.56
C VAL A 831 -9.81 56.17 47.20
N LEU A 832 -10.46 56.40 46.05
CA LEU A 832 -10.90 57.74 45.64
C LEU A 832 -11.93 58.35 46.60
N THR A 833 -12.87 57.55 47.11
CA THR A 833 -13.85 58.00 48.11
C THR A 833 -13.21 58.29 49.46
N ALA A 834 -12.25 57.46 49.91
CA ALA A 834 -11.47 57.72 51.12
C ALA A 834 -10.63 59.00 51.02
N VAL A 835 -9.92 59.21 49.90
CA VAL A 835 -9.14 60.43 49.64
C VAL A 835 -10.06 61.67 49.57
N GLY A 836 -11.23 61.56 48.95
CA GLY A 836 -12.24 62.62 48.95
C GLY A 836 -12.74 62.99 50.35
N LEU A 837 -13.04 61.99 51.18
CA LEU A 837 -13.44 62.19 52.59
C LEU A 837 -12.32 62.83 53.42
N ILE A 838 -11.07 62.39 53.28
CA ILE A 838 -9.92 63.01 53.94
C ILE A 838 -9.75 64.46 53.49
N GLY A 839 -9.91 64.75 52.19
CA GLY A 839 -9.89 66.11 51.65
C GLY A 839 -10.96 67.02 52.27
N ILE A 840 -12.19 66.52 52.42
CA ILE A 840 -13.30 67.25 53.06
C ILE A 840 -13.03 67.45 54.56
N ILE A 841 -12.48 66.46 55.27
CA ILE A 841 -12.09 66.58 56.69
C ILE A 841 -10.98 67.64 56.85
N CYS A 842 -9.95 67.64 55.99
CA CYS A 842 -8.92 68.68 55.99
C CYS A 842 -9.51 70.06 55.68
N LEU A 843 -10.40 70.18 54.70
CA LEU A 843 -11.04 71.45 54.34
C LEU A 843 -11.91 71.99 55.49
N THR A 844 -12.70 71.13 56.14
CA THR A 844 -13.52 71.51 57.29
C THR A 844 -12.68 71.89 58.52
N ILE A 845 -11.56 71.21 58.78
CA ILE A 845 -10.61 71.62 59.82
C ILE A 845 -10.03 73.01 59.51
N VAL A 846 -9.61 73.27 58.26
CA VAL A 846 -9.08 74.58 57.83
C VAL A 846 -10.16 75.67 57.96
N VAL A 847 -11.38 75.42 57.48
CA VAL A 847 -12.51 76.36 57.60
C VAL A 847 -12.85 76.63 59.07
N THR A 848 -12.88 75.60 59.91
CA THR A 848 -13.13 75.74 61.36
C THR A 848 -12.02 76.55 62.04
N HIS A 849 -10.76 76.31 61.68
CA HIS A 849 -9.61 77.08 62.17
C HIS A 849 -9.65 78.55 61.70
N CYS A 850 -10.03 78.80 60.45
CA CYS A 850 -10.25 80.15 59.91
C CYS A 850 -11.43 80.87 60.59
N ILE A 851 -12.52 80.17 60.90
CA ILE A 851 -13.66 80.71 61.66
C ILE A 851 -13.25 81.02 63.10
N LEU A 852 -12.53 80.13 63.78
CA LEU A 852 -12.00 80.36 65.13
C LEU A 852 -11.01 81.54 65.18
N ASN A 853 -10.13 81.67 64.19
CA ASN A 853 -9.23 82.83 64.08
C ASN A 853 -9.96 84.13 63.70
N ARG A 854 -11.03 84.08 62.89
CA ARG A 854 -11.92 85.22 62.68
C ARG A 854 -12.64 85.62 63.96
N LYS A 855 -13.11 84.65 64.77
CA LYS A 855 -13.77 84.91 66.06
C LYS A 855 -12.79 85.53 67.07
N LYS A 856 -11.57 84.98 67.20
CA LYS A 856 -10.47 85.60 67.99
C LYS A 856 -10.11 87.01 67.52
N ARG A 857 -10.16 87.31 66.21
CA ARG A 857 -9.95 88.68 65.68
C ARG A 857 -11.16 89.60 65.90
N ALA A 858 -12.38 89.07 65.95
CA ALA A 858 -13.59 89.83 66.24
C ALA A 858 -13.70 90.22 67.73
N ASP A 859 -13.41 89.30 68.64
CA ASP A 859 -13.40 89.59 70.09
C ASP A 859 -12.27 90.56 70.47
N LYS A 860 -11.11 90.49 69.80
CA LYS A 860 -10.06 91.53 69.93
C LYS A 860 -10.45 92.90 69.36
N LYS A 861 -11.53 93.02 68.57
CA LYS A 861 -12.04 94.29 68.04
C LYS A 861 -13.27 94.82 68.79
N LYS A 862 -13.81 94.08 69.77
CA LYS A 862 -14.99 94.51 70.55
C LYS A 862 -14.67 95.05 71.95
N ASN A 863 -13.44 94.88 72.43
CA ASN A 863 -12.91 95.49 73.67
C ASN A 863 -12.00 96.70 73.38
N GLY A 864 -12.24 97.44 72.29
CA GLY A 864 -11.29 98.42 71.75
C GLY A 864 -11.88 99.72 71.19
N THR A 865 -13.15 100.05 71.49
CA THR A 865 -13.72 101.39 71.25
C THR A 865 -14.94 101.63 72.14
N LYS A 866 -14.70 102.25 73.30
CA LYS A 866 -15.74 102.89 74.11
C LYS A 866 -15.16 104.15 74.77
N LEU A 867 -14.73 105.09 73.94
CA LEU A 867 -14.43 106.48 74.32
C LEU A 867 -14.39 107.32 73.04
N ILE A 868 -15.35 108.26 72.97
CA ILE A 868 -15.59 109.26 71.91
C ILE A 868 -16.04 108.66 70.57
#